data_AF-A0AA90VDT5-F1
#
_entry.id   AF-A0AA90VDT5-F1
#
_cell.length_a   1.000
_cell.length_b   1.000
_cell.length_c   1.000
_cell.angle_alpha   90.00
_cell.angle_beta   90.00
_cell.angle_gamma   90.00
#
_symmetry.space_group_name_H-M   'P 1'
#
loop_
_entity.id
_entity.type
_entity.pdbx_description
1 polymer ?
#
loop_
_entity_poly.entity_id
_entity_poly.type
_entity_poly.pdbx_seq_one_letter_code
_entity_poly.pdbx_strand_id
1 'polypeptide(L)'
;MTKYFLIPTEVLKFSFLFGISISVFVIGICVILFQLILFIKKISIKNLTLDKATLEFEEKKNVSIMNRYLDEILYLFQEKKYNVVIFEDIDRFENTHIFTKLRELNLILNQSEEIGRRIVFLYALKDDIFANAEERTKFFDYIVPVIPFVNVSNSGDLFRRKIANLHIPEAEVRSSFITDISAFVNDMRVLTNVVNEFDLYRNLLDKKLNKEKLLAMILYKNLYPTDFSLLHQNKGVVYETFISTGLLKDEIKKDDWKRLEEIDLEIQAISEESLRSIEELRAVIVGKILKLWPGSDWEIYSDGNKIDISSLYSEKNIQHILEGNIFFRNTYYSYDVKHLTAEEIKSTLGESYNYSKRKTLIQSIADDKIEDLREERKVFVDALSATKKFTLLDIAKSDRNIFEHVDTIKGHEDKYKVLKYLLEKGYIDEKYFFYISIFQEGRLTPTDQEFLLSIKFNAPKEFDYKLQEIPSLIQNLSIVDYDHKGILNKDLLEFCLLHEDEYEYEIKCDAILKQMVVHEQYIDLLYKFIQEGDCVPTFIKRLVHIDKNVWKSLDMDMNHTNKDKDLVISTMFRYADISDIRTVNISYPFNTYINDNNNYFELFENIDQARVRKLLDLLDLNVQSLKDDSNGTDTYSYIYENNMYAQTLDNIKVIFKHNELPVDNLDSAIYTSIEETELNELQGYVHQELPTFVENLMFAPSNTNESSDSIVSLMDEDIQASDIIKLINHNITLWDDCKSIMDESIVSTLFVKNKIKMTFENVKHYCSCIGSWNIDDTLVAFMNRNEEKSMEEFTKLVGNNDEHEIELLASVVQSDDINDNIAFSVFNNHCLIDIWCNDLSQLNETRVRYVVDKGIISISPSSYQDIITEHPQMSKYLLCKNPDNIISEWDEFAFSITTVVEMLSWIEYKKYHNFILNKIEMESITPAIANALLSYFSKPDSEFNLSLYTEAMEKSSNPALNVLASTCCIAKRIIAINELPNIFAKTKGIFEGLEKQGEVYSISKQVEGAQHFMDALHQFKYIGQVKEKGDYLTGKVLKRKPK
;
A
#
# COMPACT_ATOMS: atom_id res chain seq x y z
N MET A 1 156.03 1.57 -1.63
CA MET A 1 155.92 2.74 -0.73
C MET A 1 154.43 3.05 -0.53
N THR A 2 153.96 2.82 0.69
CA THR A 2 152.73 3.25 1.40
C THR A 2 152.19 4.64 1.00
N LYS A 3 150.93 5.06 1.19
CA LYS A 3 149.79 4.71 2.08
C LYS A 3 148.57 5.54 1.59
N TYR A 4 147.31 5.14 1.79
CA TYR A 4 146.26 5.99 2.42
C TYR A 4 145.02 5.16 2.85
N PHE A 5 144.34 5.70 3.86
CA PHE A 5 143.47 5.12 4.89
C PHE A 5 142.07 4.60 4.45
N LEU A 6 141.61 3.55 5.14
CA LEU A 6 140.20 3.11 5.27
C LEU A 6 139.63 3.61 6.62
N ILE A 7 138.35 4.05 6.65
CA ILE A 7 137.59 4.35 7.89
C ILE A 7 136.73 3.13 8.26
N PRO A 8 136.57 2.75 9.55
CA PRO A 8 135.95 1.50 9.97
C PRO A 8 134.43 1.56 10.14
N THR A 9 133.78 0.42 9.93
CA THR A 9 132.33 0.15 9.95
C THR A 9 131.64 0.24 11.33
N GLU A 10 132.38 0.42 12.43
CA GLU A 10 131.81 0.58 13.78
C GLU A 10 131.18 1.97 14.02
N VAL A 11 131.60 3.01 13.27
CA VAL A 11 131.09 4.39 13.42
C VAL A 11 129.70 4.57 12.77
N LEU A 12 129.32 3.70 11.83
CA LEU A 12 128.06 3.78 11.08
C LEU A 12 126.86 3.19 11.84
N LYS A 13 127.08 2.25 12.77
CA LYS A 13 125.98 1.67 13.56
C LYS A 13 125.53 2.57 14.71
N PHE A 14 126.43 3.32 15.33
CA PHE A 14 126.10 4.26 16.42
C PHE A 14 125.37 5.51 15.92
N SER A 15 125.65 5.94 14.68
CA SER A 15 125.04 7.10 14.05
C SER A 15 123.60 6.85 13.57
N PHE A 16 123.27 5.62 13.16
CA PHE A 16 121.90 5.28 12.73
C PHE A 16 120.92 5.19 13.91
N LEU A 17 121.34 4.60 15.04
CA LEU A 17 120.54 4.55 16.27
C LEU A 17 120.32 5.94 16.90
N PHE A 18 121.32 6.83 16.82
CA PHE A 18 121.20 8.21 17.27
C PHE A 18 120.23 9.03 16.41
N GLY A 19 120.23 8.81 15.08
CA GLY A 19 119.30 9.48 14.16
C GLY A 19 117.83 9.09 14.38
N ILE A 20 117.55 7.81 14.68
CA ILE A 20 116.20 7.34 15.01
C ILE A 20 115.73 7.93 16.36
N SER A 21 116.60 7.97 17.37
CA SER A 21 116.30 8.57 18.68
C SER A 21 115.94 10.06 18.57
N ILE A 22 116.65 10.82 17.74
CA ILE A 22 116.36 12.25 17.53
C ILE A 22 115.04 12.41 16.78
N SER A 23 114.76 11.57 15.79
CA SER A 23 113.52 11.64 15.00
C SER A 23 112.29 11.38 15.88
N VAL A 24 112.35 10.38 16.77
CA VAL A 24 111.26 10.09 17.73
C VAL A 24 111.10 11.22 18.76
N PHE A 25 112.20 11.82 19.22
CA PHE A 25 112.15 12.96 20.15
C PHE A 25 111.54 14.22 19.52
N VAL A 26 111.89 14.52 18.26
CA VAL A 26 111.33 15.66 17.51
C VAL A 26 109.84 15.44 17.23
N ILE A 27 109.42 14.23 16.83
CA ILE A 27 108.00 13.90 16.63
C ILE A 27 107.23 14.00 17.95
N GLY A 28 107.79 13.51 19.05
CA GLY A 28 107.21 13.65 20.40
C GLY A 28 107.01 15.10 20.81
N ILE A 29 107.99 15.98 20.55
CA ILE A 29 107.88 17.42 20.81
C ILE A 29 106.80 18.06 19.92
N CYS A 30 106.72 17.69 18.64
CA CYS A 30 105.69 18.20 17.74
C CYS A 30 104.28 17.79 18.19
N VAL A 31 104.10 16.56 18.68
CA VAL A 31 102.81 16.09 19.21
C VAL A 31 102.44 16.80 20.52
N ILE A 32 103.40 17.02 21.43
CA ILE A 32 103.18 17.78 22.67
C ILE A 32 102.85 19.25 22.36
N LEU A 33 103.55 19.88 21.40
CA LEU A 33 103.26 21.25 20.96
C LEU A 33 101.90 21.34 20.27
N PHE A 34 101.51 20.37 19.45
CA PHE A 34 100.20 20.33 18.81
C PHE A 34 99.07 20.15 19.84
N GLN A 35 99.26 19.27 20.83
CA GLN A 35 98.31 19.12 21.95
C GLN A 35 98.24 20.39 22.82
N LEU A 36 99.37 21.07 23.07
CA LEU A 36 99.39 22.37 23.77
C LEU A 36 98.67 23.47 22.98
N ILE A 37 98.81 23.53 21.65
CA ILE A 37 98.09 24.49 20.80
C ILE A 37 96.59 24.21 20.80
N LEU A 38 96.19 22.93 20.76
CA LEU A 38 94.77 22.54 20.89
C LEU A 38 94.23 22.83 22.30
N PHE A 39 95.04 22.69 23.34
CA PHE A 39 94.67 23.00 24.72
C PHE A 39 94.55 24.53 24.95
N ILE A 40 95.46 25.32 24.38
CA ILE A 40 95.44 26.79 24.44
C ILE A 40 94.27 27.34 23.62
N LYS A 41 93.89 26.73 22.49
CA LYS A 41 92.66 27.07 21.76
C LYS A 41 91.38 26.78 22.55
N LYS A 42 91.42 25.87 23.53
CA LYS A 42 90.27 25.50 24.38
C LYS A 42 90.14 26.37 25.63
N ILE A 43 91.18 27.14 25.98
CA ILE A 43 91.20 28.06 27.13
C ILE A 43 91.00 29.49 26.62
N SER A 44 89.73 29.87 26.46
CA SER A 44 89.32 31.27 26.36
C SER A 44 89.36 31.90 27.75
N ILE A 45 90.50 32.45 28.16
CA ILE A 45 90.57 33.33 29.34
C ILE A 45 90.57 34.78 28.86
N LYS A 46 89.42 35.41 29.07
CA LYS A 46 89.21 36.86 29.00
C LYS A 46 90.01 37.54 30.12
N ASN A 47 90.75 38.57 29.73
CA ASN A 47 91.25 39.70 30.52
C ASN A 47 92.34 39.42 31.56
N LEU A 48 93.57 39.81 31.22
CA LEU A 48 94.50 40.40 32.20
C LEU A 48 95.40 41.42 31.51
N THR A 49 95.20 42.68 31.87
CA THR A 49 96.04 43.83 31.53
C THR A 49 97.25 43.90 32.44
N LEU A 50 98.47 44.00 31.90
CA LEU A 50 99.56 44.69 32.59
C LEU A 50 100.57 45.29 31.61
N ASP A 51 100.99 46.50 31.98
CA ASP A 51 101.66 47.55 31.21
C ASP A 51 103.11 47.29 30.78
N LYS A 52 103.45 47.91 29.64
CA LYS A 52 104.77 48.40 29.19
C LYS A 52 105.87 47.35 28.91
N ALA A 53 105.94 46.88 27.66
CA ALA A 53 107.11 47.02 26.77
C ALA A 53 107.04 46.03 25.58
N THR A 54 106.46 46.44 24.45
CA THR A 54 106.80 45.89 23.12
C THR A 54 106.61 46.99 22.07
N LEU A 55 107.74 47.64 21.75
CA LEU A 55 107.94 48.26 20.45
C LEU A 55 107.95 47.15 19.39
N GLU A 56 107.24 47.44 18.29
CA GLU A 56 107.41 46.85 16.96
C GLU A 56 107.21 45.33 16.85
N PHE A 57 106.04 44.95 16.33
CA PHE A 57 105.80 44.01 15.21
C PHE A 57 104.37 43.48 15.29
N GLU A 58 103.39 44.27 14.85
CA GLU A 58 102.17 43.71 14.27
C GLU A 58 101.85 44.41 12.97
N GLU A 59 101.59 43.59 11.96
CA GLU A 59 101.47 43.94 10.56
C GLU A 59 100.30 44.89 10.30
N LYS A 60 100.52 45.77 9.31
CA LYS A 60 99.56 46.71 8.73
C LYS A 60 98.24 46.02 8.33
N LYS A 61 97.27 45.95 9.23
CA LYS A 61 95.83 45.82 8.96
C LYS A 61 95.06 46.10 10.25
N ASN A 62 94.89 47.38 10.59
CA ASN A 62 93.78 47.96 11.39
C ASN A 62 94.14 49.38 11.88
N VAL A 63 94.55 50.28 10.97
CA VAL A 63 94.41 51.72 11.25
C VAL A 63 92.92 52.03 11.10
N SER A 64 92.24 52.35 12.20
CA SER A 64 90.83 52.81 12.16
C SER A 64 90.67 53.87 11.07
N ILE A 65 89.70 53.70 10.17
CA ILE A 65 89.44 54.66 9.08
C ILE A 65 89.24 56.07 9.63
N MET A 66 88.62 56.20 10.82
CA MET A 66 88.46 57.50 11.49
C MET A 66 89.78 58.15 11.91
N ASN A 67 90.78 57.35 12.30
CA ASN A 67 92.10 57.88 12.66
C ASN A 67 92.90 58.29 11.41
N ARG A 68 92.65 57.63 10.27
CA ARG A 68 93.27 57.99 9.00
C ARG A 68 92.80 59.34 8.47
N TYR A 69 91.52 59.69 8.70
CA TYR A 69 90.90 60.91 8.20
C TYR A 69 90.60 61.94 9.30
N LEU A 70 91.27 61.82 10.46
CA LEU A 70 90.94 62.65 11.63
C LEU A 70 91.19 64.13 11.36
N ASP A 71 92.28 64.46 10.65
CA ASP A 71 92.65 65.82 10.30
C ASP A 71 91.63 66.44 9.35
N GLU A 72 91.16 65.70 8.34
CA GLU A 72 90.11 66.16 7.42
C GLU A 72 88.76 66.33 8.14
N ILE A 73 88.44 65.44 9.09
CA ILE A 73 87.24 65.55 9.90
C ILE A 73 87.33 66.79 10.82
N LEU A 74 88.47 67.03 11.47
CA LEU A 74 88.69 68.22 12.29
C LEU A 74 88.55 69.50 11.45
N TYR A 75 89.21 69.55 10.28
CA TYR A 75 89.09 70.66 9.34
C TYR A 75 87.64 70.88 8.89
N LEU A 76 86.88 69.80 8.62
CA LEU A 76 85.46 69.89 8.27
C LEU A 76 84.66 70.59 9.37
N PHE A 77 84.88 70.26 10.65
CA PHE A 77 84.20 70.90 11.78
C PHE A 77 84.75 72.29 12.11
N GLN A 78 85.99 72.59 11.77
CA GLN A 78 86.55 73.94 11.87
C GLN A 78 85.85 74.88 10.87
N GLU A 79 85.80 74.48 9.59
CA GLU A 79 85.22 75.28 8.50
C GLU A 79 83.69 75.33 8.54
N LYS A 80 83.03 74.19 8.77
CA LYS A 80 81.57 74.12 8.80
C LYS A 80 81.08 74.28 10.23
N LYS A 81 80.18 75.25 10.46
CA LYS A 81 79.60 75.56 11.79
C LYS A 81 78.48 74.60 12.23
N TYR A 82 78.69 73.29 12.11
CA TYR A 82 77.73 72.31 12.63
C TYR A 82 77.88 72.15 14.14
N ASN A 83 76.76 71.93 14.84
CA ASN A 83 76.71 71.64 16.27
C ASN A 83 76.12 70.27 16.58
N VAL A 84 75.37 69.69 15.64
CA VAL A 84 74.72 68.39 15.81
C VAL A 84 75.02 67.54 14.58
N VAL A 85 75.39 66.29 14.81
CA VAL A 85 75.56 65.25 13.79
C VAL A 85 74.56 64.15 14.10
N ILE A 86 73.70 63.83 13.14
CA ILE A 86 72.67 62.80 13.29
C ILE A 86 73.14 61.53 12.58
N PHE A 87 73.18 60.43 13.32
CA PHE A 87 73.46 59.09 12.80
C PHE A 87 72.16 58.28 12.77
N GLU A 88 71.71 57.93 11.58
CA GLU A 88 70.56 57.06 11.32
C GLU A 88 71.03 55.72 10.76
N ASP A 89 70.29 54.64 11.03
CA ASP A 89 70.50 53.29 10.45
C ASP A 89 71.89 52.65 10.71
N ILE A 90 72.68 53.21 11.63
CA ILE A 90 74.01 52.67 11.98
C ILE A 90 73.93 51.35 12.75
N ASP A 91 72.76 51.05 13.33
CA ASP A 91 72.43 49.82 14.02
C ASP A 91 72.33 48.60 13.09
N ARG A 92 72.19 48.78 11.77
CA ARG A 92 72.15 47.68 10.78
C ARG A 92 73.41 46.82 10.71
N PHE A 93 74.54 47.31 11.22
CA PHE A 93 75.82 46.58 11.18
C PHE A 93 76.04 45.69 12.41
N GLU A 94 75.10 45.69 13.38
CA GLU A 94 75.12 44.89 14.62
C GLU A 94 76.47 44.93 15.38
N ASN A 95 77.21 46.02 15.22
CA ASN A 95 78.57 46.14 15.73
C ASN A 95 78.65 47.27 16.75
N THR A 96 78.57 46.95 18.03
CA THR A 96 78.63 47.93 19.12
C THR A 96 79.99 48.63 19.24
N HIS A 97 81.05 48.11 18.60
CA HIS A 97 82.37 48.76 18.58
C HIS A 97 82.34 50.11 17.86
N ILE A 98 81.42 50.30 16.90
CA ILE A 98 81.29 51.57 16.17
C ILE A 98 80.96 52.74 17.10
N PHE A 99 80.14 52.51 18.13
CA PHE A 99 79.78 53.55 19.10
C PHE A 99 80.96 53.96 19.98
N THR A 100 81.88 53.02 20.25
CA THR A 100 83.13 53.35 20.97
C THR A 100 83.96 54.31 20.14
N LYS A 101 84.11 54.04 18.84
CA LYS A 101 84.88 54.90 17.92
C LYS A 101 84.22 56.25 17.67
N LEU A 102 82.89 56.28 17.57
CA LEU A 102 82.15 57.54 17.43
C LEU A 102 82.18 58.38 18.71
N ARG A 103 82.18 57.75 19.89
CA ARG A 103 82.37 58.44 21.17
C ARG A 103 83.80 59.00 21.29
N GLU A 104 84.82 58.22 20.92
CA GLU A 104 86.22 58.69 20.84
C GLU A 104 86.33 59.91 19.90
N LEU A 105 85.76 59.82 18.70
CA LEU A 105 85.75 60.92 17.73
C LEU A 105 85.02 62.16 18.28
N ASN A 106 83.84 61.99 18.86
CA ASN A 106 83.09 63.11 19.45
C ASN A 106 83.88 63.79 20.55
N LEU A 107 84.60 63.02 21.37
CA LEU A 107 85.46 63.55 22.43
C LEU A 107 86.63 64.37 21.84
N ILE A 108 87.29 63.87 20.79
CA ILE A 108 88.36 64.60 20.09
C ILE A 108 87.83 65.91 19.49
N LEU A 109 86.68 65.88 18.82
CA LEU A 109 86.06 67.07 18.24
C LEU A 109 85.71 68.13 19.30
N ASN A 110 85.28 67.71 20.49
CA ASN A 110 84.93 68.63 21.59
C ASN A 110 86.15 69.10 22.41
N GLN A 111 87.30 68.43 22.32
CA GLN A 111 88.55 68.82 22.98
C GLN A 111 89.47 69.66 22.09
N SER A 112 89.22 69.70 20.78
CA SER A 112 89.98 70.54 19.85
C SER A 112 89.74 72.03 20.13
N GLU A 113 90.82 72.75 20.45
CA GLU A 113 90.82 74.21 20.63
C GLU A 113 90.42 74.94 19.33
N GLU A 114 90.68 74.33 18.17
CA GLU A 114 90.41 74.90 16.83
C GLU A 114 88.91 74.94 16.50
N ILE A 115 88.12 74.00 17.04
CA ILE A 115 86.66 73.96 16.84
C ILE A 115 85.95 74.93 17.81
N GLY A 116 86.43 75.00 19.06
CA GLY A 116 85.99 75.98 20.06
C GLY A 116 84.50 75.97 20.43
N ARG A 117 83.75 74.93 20.04
CA ARG A 117 82.30 74.82 20.26
C ARG A 117 81.87 73.37 20.49
N ARG A 118 80.75 73.19 21.18
CA ARG A 118 80.21 71.86 21.48
C ARG A 118 79.60 71.19 20.24
N ILE A 119 80.02 69.96 19.97
CA ILE A 119 79.49 69.08 18.93
C ILE A 119 78.75 67.92 19.59
N VAL A 120 77.46 67.75 19.30
CA VAL A 120 76.62 66.69 19.83
C VAL A 120 76.37 65.65 18.75
N PHE A 121 76.61 64.37 19.07
CA PHE A 121 76.21 63.27 18.20
C PHE A 121 74.85 62.74 18.68
N LEU A 122 73.85 62.77 17.80
CA LEU A 122 72.53 62.22 18.03
C LEU A 122 72.43 60.90 17.25
N TYR A 123 71.98 59.85 17.93
CA TYR A 123 71.86 58.51 17.33
C TYR A 123 70.39 58.10 17.31
N ALA A 124 69.89 57.71 16.14
CA ALA A 124 68.61 57.05 16.00
C ALA A 124 68.85 55.54 15.90
N LEU A 125 68.65 54.83 17.00
CA LEU A 125 68.97 53.41 17.16
C LEU A 125 67.74 52.64 17.61
N LYS A 126 67.62 51.37 17.20
CA LYS A 126 66.72 50.43 17.86
C LYS A 126 67.20 50.10 19.28
N ASP A 127 66.24 49.84 20.17
CA ASP A 127 66.55 49.47 21.57
C ASP A 127 67.22 48.08 21.68
N ASP A 128 67.00 47.19 20.71
CA ASP A 128 67.48 45.79 20.71
C ASP A 128 68.92 45.61 20.21
N ILE A 129 69.59 46.69 19.79
CA ILE A 129 71.00 46.64 19.39
C ILE A 129 71.96 46.39 20.58
N PHE A 130 71.47 46.56 21.81
CA PHE A 130 72.26 46.35 23.03
C PHE A 130 71.82 45.06 23.73
N ALA A 131 72.76 44.15 23.98
CA ALA A 131 72.45 42.84 24.56
C ALA A 131 72.05 42.92 26.05
N ASN A 132 72.44 43.97 26.75
CA ASN A 132 72.16 44.16 28.17
C ASN A 132 72.07 45.65 28.55
N ALA A 133 71.49 45.91 29.73
CA ALA A 133 71.28 47.27 30.24
C ALA A 133 72.59 48.04 30.45
N GLU A 134 73.69 47.35 30.76
CA GLU A 134 75.00 47.95 30.98
C GLU A 134 75.57 48.52 29.67
N GLU A 135 75.54 47.75 28.58
CA GLU A 135 75.93 48.20 27.25
C GLU A 135 75.06 49.34 26.72
N ARG A 136 73.74 49.27 26.97
CA ARG A 136 72.78 50.30 26.54
C ARG A 136 73.10 51.69 27.11
N THR A 137 73.64 51.77 28.32
CA THR A 137 73.94 53.04 29.00
C THR A 137 75.39 53.48 28.86
N LYS A 138 76.29 52.63 28.37
CA LYS A 138 77.74 52.88 28.35
C LYS A 138 78.18 53.94 27.34
N PHE A 139 77.48 54.05 26.21
CA PHE A 139 77.94 54.85 25.07
C PHE A 139 77.30 56.24 24.98
N PHE A 140 76.15 56.44 25.61
CA PHE A 140 75.34 57.65 25.45
C PHE A 140 75.21 58.39 26.77
N ASP A 141 75.37 59.71 26.72
CA ASP A 141 75.23 60.55 27.91
C ASP A 141 73.74 60.79 28.28
N TYR A 142 72.84 60.63 27.30
CA TYR A 142 71.39 60.80 27.48
C TYR A 142 70.62 59.98 26.44
N ILE A 143 69.53 59.31 26.86
CA ILE A 143 68.68 58.48 25.99
C ILE A 143 67.26 59.04 26.01
N VAL A 144 66.72 59.36 24.83
CA VAL A 144 65.31 59.72 24.65
C VAL A 144 64.55 58.46 24.22
N PRO A 145 63.69 57.87 25.05
CA PRO A 145 62.91 56.71 24.64
C PRO A 145 61.86 57.11 23.61
N VAL A 146 61.75 56.34 22.53
CA VAL A 146 60.68 56.48 21.53
C VAL A 146 59.60 55.47 21.85
N ILE A 147 58.42 55.94 22.26
CA ILE A 147 57.25 55.07 22.49
C ILE A 147 56.56 54.83 21.13
N PRO A 148 56.39 53.57 20.69
CA PRO A 148 55.71 53.29 19.44
C PRO A 148 54.25 53.74 19.50
N PHE A 149 53.82 54.48 18.48
CA PHE A 149 52.45 54.97 18.37
C PHE A 149 51.42 53.84 18.21
N VAL A 150 51.84 52.72 17.64
CA VAL A 150 51.04 51.50 17.50
C VAL A 150 51.66 50.38 18.30
N ASN A 151 50.82 49.70 19.08
CA ASN A 151 51.15 48.51 19.83
C ASN A 151 49.95 47.53 19.80
N VAL A 152 50.14 46.32 20.32
CA VAL A 152 49.10 45.27 20.35
C VAL A 152 47.77 45.78 20.94
N SER A 153 47.82 46.71 21.90
CA SER A 153 46.65 47.22 22.62
C SER A 153 45.83 48.25 21.85
N ASN A 154 46.39 48.92 20.83
CA ASN A 154 45.70 49.97 20.07
C ASN A 154 45.67 49.74 18.55
N SER A 155 46.38 48.72 18.03
CA SER A 155 46.47 48.41 16.60
C SER A 155 45.10 48.12 15.98
N GLY A 156 44.20 47.46 16.70
CA GLY A 156 42.84 47.13 16.23
C GLY A 156 41.98 48.35 15.89
N ASP A 157 41.94 49.36 16.77
CA ASP A 157 41.15 50.58 16.52
C ASP A 157 41.72 51.44 15.39
N LEU A 158 43.04 51.40 15.21
CA LEU A 158 43.71 52.05 14.08
C LEU A 158 43.44 51.31 12.77
N PHE A 159 43.51 49.98 12.78
CA PHE A 159 43.22 49.16 11.60
C PHE A 159 41.76 49.34 11.16
N ARG A 160 40.80 49.28 12.09
CA ARG A 160 39.38 49.56 11.82
C ARG A 160 39.16 50.93 11.18
N ARG A 161 39.74 51.98 11.77
CA ARG A 161 39.63 53.35 11.21
C ARG A 161 40.16 53.43 9.79
N LYS A 162 41.30 52.79 9.50
CA LYS A 162 41.88 52.79 8.16
C LYS A 162 41.04 52.03 7.13
N ILE A 163 40.48 50.88 7.49
CA ILE A 163 39.56 50.13 6.62
C ILE A 163 38.26 50.91 6.40
N ALA A 164 37.69 51.52 7.45
CA ALA A 164 36.49 52.35 7.34
C ALA A 164 36.68 53.54 6.40
N ASN A 165 37.87 54.15 6.37
CA ASN A 165 38.21 55.24 5.44
C ASN A 165 38.21 54.80 3.96
N LEU A 166 38.31 53.50 3.67
CA LEU A 166 38.17 52.94 2.31
C LEU A 166 36.70 52.77 1.88
N HIS A 167 35.74 53.16 2.73
CA HIS A 167 34.30 53.06 2.48
C HIS A 167 33.83 51.63 2.16
N ILE A 168 34.41 50.64 2.85
CA ILE A 168 34.07 49.22 2.68
C ILE A 168 32.90 48.88 3.61
N PRO A 169 31.84 48.22 3.13
CA PRO A 169 30.72 47.80 3.97
C PRO A 169 31.15 46.81 5.07
N GLU A 170 30.56 46.94 6.26
CA GLU A 170 30.77 46.00 7.39
C GLU A 170 30.39 44.56 7.01
N ALA A 171 29.47 44.38 6.05
CA ALA A 171 29.10 43.07 5.52
C ALA A 171 30.20 42.40 4.69
N GLU A 172 31.11 43.17 4.08
CA GLU A 172 32.23 42.64 3.29
C GLU A 172 33.47 42.35 4.15
N VAL A 173 33.72 43.18 5.17
CA VAL A 173 34.82 43.00 6.13
C VAL A 173 34.31 43.32 7.53
N ARG A 174 34.16 42.28 8.37
CA ARG A 174 33.59 42.43 9.71
C ARG A 174 34.61 42.98 10.69
N SER A 175 34.13 43.77 11.64
CA SER A 175 34.92 44.31 12.75
C SER A 175 35.51 43.22 13.64
N SER A 176 34.83 42.08 13.78
CA SER A 176 35.36 40.92 14.51
C SER A 176 36.60 40.35 13.82
N PHE A 177 36.55 40.15 12.50
CA PHE A 177 37.69 39.70 11.71
C PHE A 177 38.88 40.66 11.80
N ILE A 178 38.63 41.97 11.70
CA ILE A 178 39.69 42.97 11.87
C ILE A 178 40.32 42.86 13.26
N THR A 179 39.51 42.62 14.29
CA THR A 179 40.01 42.42 15.66
C THR A 179 40.94 41.21 15.73
N ASP A 180 40.51 40.08 15.16
CA ASP A 180 41.26 38.81 15.15
C ASP A 180 42.64 38.97 14.51
N ILE A 181 42.73 39.66 13.37
CA ILE A 181 44.00 39.82 12.65
C ILE A 181 44.87 40.97 13.17
N SER A 182 44.28 41.98 13.82
CA SER A 182 45.00 43.18 14.27
C SER A 182 46.05 42.91 15.35
N ALA A 183 45.86 41.85 16.14
CA ALA A 183 46.82 41.41 17.15
C ALA A 183 48.16 40.97 16.56
N PHE A 184 48.19 40.64 15.27
CA PHE A 184 49.40 40.21 14.55
C PHE A 184 50.17 41.38 13.92
N VAL A 185 49.59 42.58 13.91
CA VAL A 185 50.18 43.77 13.28
C VAL A 185 50.57 44.78 14.35
N ASN A 186 51.82 44.67 14.79
CA ASN A 186 52.36 45.50 15.88
C ASN A 186 53.12 46.74 15.39
N ASP A 187 53.30 46.88 14.08
CA ASP A 187 54.02 47.98 13.44
C ASP A 187 53.09 48.79 12.52
N MET A 188 53.15 50.12 12.64
CA MET A 188 52.26 51.02 11.90
C MET A 188 52.57 51.09 10.40
N ARG A 189 53.82 50.85 10.01
CA ARG A 189 54.23 50.79 8.59
C ARG A 189 53.66 49.53 7.96
N VAL A 190 53.77 48.39 8.64
CA VAL A 190 53.15 47.13 8.20
C VAL A 190 51.63 47.30 8.07
N LEU A 191 50.97 47.85 9.10
CA LEU A 191 49.52 48.10 9.05
C LEU A 191 49.13 48.98 7.86
N THR A 192 49.85 50.09 7.67
CA THR A 192 49.58 51.00 6.54
C THR A 192 49.81 50.33 5.20
N ASN A 193 50.87 49.51 5.07
CA ASN A 193 51.16 48.81 3.83
C ASN A 193 50.10 47.74 3.53
N VAL A 194 49.65 46.99 4.54
CA VAL A 194 48.57 46.00 4.41
C VAL A 194 47.29 46.67 3.89
N VAL A 195 46.87 47.80 4.49
CA VAL A 195 45.66 48.51 4.03
C VAL A 195 45.82 49.05 2.61
N ASN A 196 46.99 49.63 2.28
CA ASN A 196 47.24 50.18 0.95
C ASN A 196 47.26 49.09 -0.13
N GLU A 197 47.95 47.97 0.11
CA GLU A 197 47.99 46.85 -0.82
C GLU A 197 46.61 46.18 -0.94
N PHE A 198 45.85 46.10 0.15
CA PHE A 198 44.49 45.60 0.11
C PHE A 198 43.59 46.46 -0.79
N ASP A 199 43.66 47.79 -0.69
CA ASP A 199 42.92 48.69 -1.56
C ASP A 199 43.35 48.58 -3.03
N LEU A 200 44.63 48.36 -3.29
CA LEU A 200 45.12 48.09 -4.64
C LEU A 200 44.57 46.77 -5.19
N TYR A 201 44.72 45.67 -4.45
CA TYR A 201 44.34 44.33 -4.92
C TYR A 201 42.84 44.18 -5.10
N ARG A 202 42.01 44.76 -4.21
CA ARG A 202 40.54 44.69 -4.35
C ARG A 202 40.02 45.38 -5.60
N ASN A 203 40.78 46.34 -6.15
CA ASN A 203 40.46 47.06 -7.37
C ASN A 203 41.01 46.37 -8.64
N LEU A 204 42.03 45.51 -8.50
CA LEU A 204 42.64 44.77 -9.62
C LEU A 204 42.04 43.37 -9.81
N LEU A 205 41.64 42.71 -8.73
CA LEU A 205 41.08 41.35 -8.75
C LEU A 205 39.55 41.36 -8.92
N ASP A 206 38.99 40.16 -9.15
CA ASP A 206 37.54 40.01 -9.34
C ASP A 206 36.75 40.53 -8.13
N LYS A 207 35.68 41.28 -8.41
CA LYS A 207 34.85 41.90 -7.38
C LYS A 207 34.14 40.87 -6.50
N LYS A 208 33.88 39.65 -6.99
CA LYS A 208 33.23 38.55 -6.27
C LYS A 208 34.10 37.92 -5.19
N LEU A 209 35.43 38.14 -5.21
CA LEU A 209 36.33 37.61 -4.19
C LEU A 209 35.96 38.13 -2.80
N ASN A 210 36.01 37.23 -1.82
CA ASN A 210 35.73 37.57 -0.42
C ASN A 210 36.79 38.55 0.12
N LYS A 211 36.35 39.70 0.64
CA LYS A 211 37.27 40.77 1.05
C LYS A 211 38.02 40.46 2.34
N GLU A 212 37.45 39.68 3.27
CA GLU A 212 38.17 39.21 4.47
C GLU A 212 39.34 38.30 4.08
N LYS A 213 39.09 37.33 3.20
CA LYS A 213 40.14 36.41 2.71
C LYS A 213 41.20 37.12 1.89
N LEU A 214 40.80 38.12 1.08
CA LEU A 214 41.76 38.97 0.39
C LEU A 214 42.63 39.74 1.38
N LEU A 215 42.03 40.37 2.39
CA LEU A 215 42.78 41.10 3.42
C LEU A 215 43.72 40.15 4.21
N ALA A 216 43.30 38.92 4.49
CA ALA A 216 44.14 37.89 5.09
C ALA A 216 45.32 37.50 4.19
N MET A 217 45.12 37.33 2.87
CA MET A 217 46.22 37.08 1.93
C MET A 217 47.21 38.25 1.89
N ILE A 218 46.73 39.49 1.90
CA ILE A 218 47.60 40.67 1.91
C ILE A 218 48.35 40.78 3.24
N LEU A 219 47.72 40.44 4.36
CA LEU A 219 48.39 40.34 5.65
C LEU A 219 49.50 39.29 5.61
N TYR A 220 49.21 38.08 5.12
CA TYR A 220 50.22 37.03 4.95
C TYR A 220 51.36 37.47 4.03
N LYS A 221 51.07 38.14 2.91
CA LYS A 221 52.08 38.72 2.02
C LYS A 221 53.04 39.67 2.74
N ASN A 222 52.51 40.51 3.63
CA ASN A 222 53.28 41.50 4.37
C ASN A 222 54.09 40.90 5.52
N LEU A 223 53.55 39.89 6.21
CA LEU A 223 54.24 39.23 7.32
C LEU A 223 55.24 38.17 6.86
N TYR A 224 54.98 37.52 5.72
CA TYR A 224 55.76 36.40 5.19
C TYR A 224 56.09 36.59 3.70
N PRO A 225 56.79 37.69 3.31
CA PRO A 225 57.00 38.04 1.91
C PRO A 225 57.79 36.99 1.12
N THR A 226 58.76 36.32 1.75
CA THR A 226 59.52 35.24 1.11
C THR A 226 58.64 34.02 0.82
N ASP A 227 57.77 33.63 1.76
CA ASP A 227 56.87 32.49 1.57
C ASP A 227 55.79 32.81 0.54
N PHE A 228 55.24 34.03 0.57
CA PHE A 228 54.30 34.52 -0.45
C PHE A 228 54.91 34.49 -1.85
N SER A 229 56.18 34.88 -2.00
CA SER A 229 56.87 34.81 -3.29
C SER A 229 57.04 33.37 -3.79
N LEU A 230 57.25 32.40 -2.89
CA LEU A 230 57.33 30.98 -3.23
C LEU A 230 55.97 30.42 -3.66
N LEU A 231 54.88 30.97 -3.13
CA LEU A 231 53.51 30.55 -3.46
C LEU A 231 53.21 30.68 -4.96
N HIS A 232 53.75 31.70 -5.63
CA HIS A 232 53.65 31.86 -7.09
C HIS A 232 54.36 30.76 -7.90
N GLN A 233 55.21 29.96 -7.26
CA GLN A 233 55.94 28.84 -7.87
C GLN A 233 55.42 27.49 -7.38
N ASN A 234 54.22 27.44 -6.76
CA ASN A 234 53.67 26.24 -6.12
C ASN A 234 54.63 25.66 -5.07
N LYS A 235 55.18 26.53 -4.21
CA LYS A 235 56.12 26.19 -3.13
C LYS A 235 55.83 27.01 -1.89
N GLY A 236 56.47 26.65 -0.78
CA GLY A 236 56.33 27.36 0.49
C GLY A 236 55.28 26.74 1.40
N VAL A 237 55.17 27.29 2.60
CA VAL A 237 54.41 26.69 3.70
C VAL A 237 52.94 26.55 3.35
N VAL A 238 52.32 27.59 2.78
CA VAL A 238 50.89 27.56 2.40
C VAL A 238 50.61 26.45 1.38
N TYR A 239 51.42 26.37 0.32
CA TYR A 239 51.25 25.36 -0.72
C TYR A 239 51.42 23.94 -0.17
N GLU A 240 52.51 23.70 0.57
CA GLU A 240 52.81 22.39 1.17
C GLU A 240 51.72 21.97 2.16
N THR A 241 51.14 22.91 2.91
CA THR A 241 50.04 22.63 3.83
C THR A 241 48.78 22.16 3.09
N PHE A 242 48.43 22.76 1.95
CA PHE A 242 47.27 22.30 1.19
C PHE A 242 47.52 20.96 0.50
N ILE A 243 48.72 20.71 -0.01
CA ILE A 243 49.08 19.41 -0.59
C ILE A 243 49.10 18.30 0.47
N SER A 244 49.58 18.58 1.68
CA SER A 244 49.64 17.61 2.77
C SER A 244 48.27 17.20 3.33
N THR A 245 47.19 17.94 2.99
CA THR A 245 45.82 17.54 3.34
C THR A 245 45.47 16.13 2.84
N GLY A 246 46.02 15.71 1.70
CA GLY A 246 45.83 14.35 1.18
C GLY A 246 46.33 13.28 2.16
N LEU A 247 47.55 13.46 2.69
CA LEU A 247 48.15 12.55 3.66
C LEU A 247 47.36 12.53 4.98
N LEU A 248 46.94 13.72 5.45
CA LEU A 248 46.12 13.83 6.67
C LEU A 248 44.77 13.13 6.49
N LYS A 249 44.14 13.23 5.32
CA LYS A 249 42.90 12.49 5.00
C LYS A 249 43.12 10.98 5.00
N ASP A 250 44.23 10.49 4.46
CA ASP A 250 44.53 9.06 4.44
C ASP A 250 44.76 8.50 5.84
N GLU A 251 45.39 9.27 6.73
CA GLU A 251 45.52 8.91 8.14
C GLU A 251 44.19 8.92 8.90
N ILE A 252 43.24 9.81 8.55
CA ILE A 252 41.89 9.82 9.13
C ILE A 252 41.14 8.56 8.72
N LYS A 253 41.25 8.17 7.45
CA LYS A 253 40.55 7.02 6.87
C LYS A 253 41.12 5.65 7.27
N LYS A 254 42.33 5.61 7.85
CA LYS A 254 43.09 4.37 8.06
C LYS A 254 42.33 3.35 8.92
N ASP A 255 41.70 3.81 10.00
CA ASP A 255 40.97 2.93 10.91
C ASP A 255 39.66 2.44 10.29
N ASP A 256 38.95 3.32 9.56
CA ASP A 256 37.73 2.97 8.81
C ASP A 256 38.00 1.94 7.72
N TRP A 257 39.08 2.11 6.93
CA TRP A 257 39.49 1.12 5.92
C TRP A 257 39.77 -0.25 6.53
N LYS A 258 40.45 -0.27 7.68
CA LYS A 258 40.77 -1.51 8.38
C LYS A 258 39.50 -2.22 8.85
N ARG A 259 38.53 -1.49 9.42
CA ARG A 259 37.26 -2.09 9.85
C ARG A 259 36.44 -2.61 8.66
N LEU A 260 36.49 -1.92 7.53
CA LEU A 260 35.80 -2.33 6.31
C LEU A 260 36.36 -3.65 5.74
N GLU A 261 37.67 -3.83 5.75
CA GLU A 261 38.32 -5.11 5.39
C GLU A 261 37.93 -6.24 6.35
N GLU A 262 37.86 -5.96 7.65
CA GLU A 262 37.39 -6.93 8.66
C GLU A 262 35.93 -7.34 8.42
N ILE A 263 35.05 -6.40 8.12
CA ILE A 263 33.63 -6.67 7.81
C ILE A 263 33.50 -7.51 6.54
N ASP A 264 34.23 -7.18 5.47
CA ASP A 264 34.18 -7.93 4.22
C ASP A 264 34.63 -9.39 4.43
N LEU A 265 35.66 -9.62 5.26
CA LEU A 265 36.11 -10.97 5.66
C LEU A 265 35.07 -11.71 6.53
N GLU A 266 34.38 -11.01 7.43
CA GLU A 266 33.29 -11.58 8.23
C GLU A 266 32.12 -12.02 7.34
N ILE A 267 31.68 -11.16 6.42
CA ILE A 267 30.60 -11.47 5.46
C ILE A 267 30.98 -12.65 4.58
N GLN A 268 32.20 -12.69 4.06
CA GLN A 268 32.68 -13.81 3.26
C GLN A 268 32.65 -15.12 4.07
N ALA A 269 33.18 -15.11 5.30
CA ALA A 269 33.21 -16.30 6.14
C ALA A 269 31.82 -16.85 6.50
N ILE A 270 30.83 -15.97 6.73
CA ILE A 270 29.43 -16.38 6.98
C ILE A 270 28.79 -16.90 5.69
N SER A 271 29.04 -16.25 4.55
CA SER A 271 28.45 -16.61 3.26
C SER A 271 28.98 -17.95 2.71
N GLU A 272 30.23 -18.30 3.01
CA GLU A 272 30.85 -19.58 2.64
C GLU A 272 30.39 -20.75 3.52
N GLU A 273 29.77 -20.50 4.68
CA GLU A 273 29.21 -21.56 5.52
C GLU A 273 27.93 -22.12 4.90
N SER A 274 27.96 -23.42 4.60
CA SER A 274 26.90 -24.10 3.86
C SER A 274 25.83 -24.72 4.75
N LEU A 275 26.15 -24.98 6.02
CA LEU A 275 25.23 -25.58 6.98
C LEU A 275 24.35 -24.50 7.60
N ARG A 276 23.07 -24.80 7.83
CA ARG A 276 22.05 -23.84 8.29
C ARG A 276 21.62 -24.08 9.74
N SER A 277 22.00 -25.20 10.34
CA SER A 277 21.68 -25.52 11.73
C SER A 277 22.87 -26.15 12.48
N ILE A 278 22.89 -25.98 13.80
CA ILE A 278 23.89 -26.63 14.66
C ILE A 278 23.71 -28.15 14.57
N GLU A 279 22.48 -28.63 14.41
CA GLU A 279 22.12 -30.02 14.24
C GLU A 279 22.77 -30.63 12.98
N GLU A 280 22.74 -29.93 11.85
CA GLU A 280 23.47 -30.32 10.63
C GLU A 280 24.99 -30.41 10.87
N LEU A 281 25.56 -29.43 11.57
CA LEU A 281 26.98 -29.43 11.92
C LEU A 281 27.36 -30.65 12.77
N ARG A 282 26.54 -30.98 13.77
CA ARG A 282 26.73 -32.17 14.60
C ARG A 282 26.55 -33.45 13.80
N ALA A 283 25.59 -33.51 12.87
CA ALA A 283 25.39 -34.66 11.99
C ALA A 283 26.62 -34.96 11.12
N VAL A 284 27.32 -33.93 10.63
CA VAL A 284 28.59 -34.10 9.89
C VAL A 284 29.65 -34.76 10.76
N ILE A 285 29.80 -34.32 12.02
CA ILE A 285 30.77 -34.88 12.96
C ILE A 285 30.42 -36.34 13.28
N VAL A 286 29.17 -36.59 13.67
CA VAL A 286 28.68 -37.94 14.02
C VAL A 286 28.83 -38.88 12.82
N GLY A 287 28.42 -38.47 11.62
CA GLY A 287 28.54 -39.27 10.40
C GLY A 287 29.99 -39.64 10.06
N LYS A 288 30.94 -38.73 10.34
CA LYS A 288 32.37 -38.98 10.14
C LYS A 288 32.93 -39.99 11.16
N ILE A 289 32.48 -39.93 12.41
CA ILE A 289 32.85 -40.92 13.44
C ILE A 289 32.25 -42.28 13.17
N LEU A 290 30.99 -42.35 12.71
CA LEU A 290 30.35 -43.61 12.37
C LEU A 290 31.04 -44.33 11.21
N LYS A 291 31.78 -43.63 10.32
CA LYS A 291 32.66 -44.29 9.32
C LYS A 291 33.83 -45.05 9.94
N LEU A 292 34.26 -44.67 11.15
CA LEU A 292 35.37 -45.33 11.86
C LEU A 292 34.87 -46.51 12.73
N TRP A 293 33.55 -46.70 12.80
CA TRP A 293 32.88 -47.75 13.56
C TRP A 293 33.17 -49.13 12.93
N PRO A 294 33.75 -50.09 13.68
CA PRO A 294 34.14 -51.37 13.09
C PRO A 294 33.00 -52.31 12.66
N GLY A 295 31.77 -52.13 13.13
CA GLY A 295 30.62 -52.96 12.74
C GLY A 295 29.55 -53.12 13.83
N SER A 296 28.48 -53.87 13.54
CA SER A 296 27.32 -54.04 14.43
C SER A 296 27.63 -54.68 15.78
N ASP A 297 28.72 -55.44 15.87
CA ASP A 297 29.14 -56.15 17.08
C ASP A 297 30.00 -55.26 18.01
N TRP A 298 30.00 -53.95 17.78
CA TRP A 298 30.76 -52.97 18.54
C TRP A 298 29.83 -51.90 19.10
N GLU A 299 29.99 -51.61 20.39
CA GLU A 299 29.27 -50.58 21.11
C GLU A 299 30.14 -49.33 21.28
N ILE A 300 29.49 -48.16 21.36
CA ILE A 300 30.15 -46.86 21.51
C ILE A 300 30.15 -46.47 22.99
N TYR A 301 31.30 -46.04 23.50
CA TYR A 301 31.47 -45.62 24.89
C TYR A 301 32.04 -44.20 24.96
N SER A 302 31.54 -43.43 25.93
CA SER A 302 32.05 -42.11 26.32
C SER A 302 32.15 -42.06 27.84
N ASP A 303 33.27 -41.59 28.39
CA ASP A 303 33.56 -41.60 29.85
C ASP A 303 33.37 -42.97 30.53
N GLY A 304 33.60 -44.07 29.80
CA GLY A 304 33.43 -45.42 30.33
C GLY A 304 31.98 -45.93 30.41
N ASN A 305 30.99 -45.12 30.01
CA ASN A 305 29.59 -45.53 29.91
C ASN A 305 29.21 -45.84 28.46
N LYS A 306 28.36 -46.85 28.26
CA LYS A 306 27.77 -47.15 26.96
C LYS A 306 26.82 -46.02 26.57
N ILE A 307 26.90 -45.56 25.33
CA ILE A 307 26.04 -44.49 24.80
C ILE A 307 25.35 -44.93 23.51
N ASP A 308 24.12 -44.48 23.32
CA ASP A 308 23.35 -44.70 22.09
C ASP A 308 23.73 -43.67 21.02
N ILE A 309 23.53 -44.03 19.75
CA ILE A 309 23.85 -43.16 18.60
C ILE A 309 23.12 -41.81 18.71
N SER A 310 21.87 -41.80 19.17
CA SER A 310 21.08 -40.57 19.34
C SER A 310 21.74 -39.59 20.31
N SER A 311 22.44 -40.09 21.33
CA SER A 311 23.11 -39.26 22.33
C SER A 311 24.41 -38.62 21.82
N LEU A 312 24.97 -39.09 20.70
CA LEU A 312 26.17 -38.51 20.07
C LEU A 312 25.94 -37.08 19.57
N TYR A 313 24.69 -36.72 19.29
CA TYR A 313 24.29 -35.38 18.85
C TYR A 313 24.24 -34.36 20.00
N SER A 314 24.55 -34.75 21.24
CA SER A 314 24.64 -33.80 22.36
C SER A 314 25.95 -33.02 22.33
N GLU A 315 25.93 -31.77 22.78
CA GLU A 315 27.12 -30.90 22.83
C GLU A 315 28.27 -31.56 23.60
N LYS A 316 27.97 -32.20 24.73
CA LYS A 316 28.95 -32.93 25.53
C LYS A 316 29.63 -34.02 24.70
N ASN A 317 28.87 -34.86 24.00
CA ASN A 317 29.46 -35.97 23.25
C ASN A 317 30.19 -35.51 21.99
N ILE A 318 29.75 -34.41 21.34
CA ILE A 318 30.51 -33.79 20.24
C ILE A 318 31.88 -33.30 20.74
N GLN A 319 31.94 -32.69 21.91
CA GLN A 319 33.21 -32.28 22.50
C GLN A 319 34.10 -33.49 22.81
N HIS A 320 33.53 -34.56 23.39
CA HIS A 320 34.26 -35.79 23.69
C HIS A 320 34.76 -36.48 22.42
N ILE A 321 34.00 -36.42 21.32
CA ILE A 321 34.47 -36.83 20.00
C ILE A 321 35.71 -36.01 19.63
N LEU A 322 35.63 -34.69 19.61
CA LEU A 322 36.74 -33.83 19.16
C LEU A 322 38.02 -34.00 19.99
N GLU A 323 37.89 -34.37 21.26
CA GLU A 323 38.99 -34.63 22.19
C GLU A 323 39.56 -36.06 22.10
N GLY A 324 38.94 -36.97 21.35
CA GLY A 324 39.37 -38.38 21.28
C GLY A 324 38.98 -39.20 22.53
N ASN A 325 37.97 -38.75 23.27
CA ASN A 325 37.49 -39.39 24.50
C ASN A 325 36.41 -40.46 24.24
N ILE A 326 36.16 -40.81 22.98
CA ILE A 326 35.26 -41.89 22.57
C ILE A 326 36.05 -43.12 22.15
N PHE A 327 35.56 -44.30 22.52
CA PHE A 327 36.10 -45.58 22.08
C PHE A 327 35.00 -46.58 21.73
N PHE A 328 35.35 -47.56 20.91
CA PHE A 328 34.48 -48.68 20.54
C PHE A 328 34.91 -49.92 21.31
N ARG A 329 33.96 -50.72 21.80
CA ARG A 329 34.22 -52.01 22.47
C ARG A 329 33.39 -53.11 21.81
N ASN A 330 34.01 -54.26 21.54
CA ASN A 330 33.30 -55.39 20.96
C ASN A 330 32.39 -56.09 21.99
N THR A 331 31.17 -56.45 21.59
CA THR A 331 30.15 -57.04 22.46
C THR A 331 30.45 -58.50 22.81
N TYR A 332 31.13 -59.25 21.93
CA TYR A 332 31.49 -60.66 22.15
C TYR A 332 32.86 -60.83 22.80
N TYR A 333 33.81 -59.94 22.47
CA TYR A 333 35.18 -59.97 22.96
C TYR A 333 35.48 -58.70 23.77
N SER A 334 35.12 -58.71 25.06
CA SER A 334 35.22 -57.53 25.94
C SER A 334 36.63 -56.92 26.09
N TYR A 335 37.68 -57.64 25.68
CA TYR A 335 39.07 -57.15 25.65
C TYR A 335 39.43 -56.40 24.35
N ASP A 336 38.62 -56.51 23.29
CA ASP A 336 38.81 -55.79 22.04
C ASP A 336 38.21 -54.38 22.15
N VAL A 337 39.09 -53.40 22.37
CA VAL A 337 38.76 -51.98 22.49
C VAL A 337 39.53 -51.19 21.43
N LYS A 338 38.82 -50.38 20.65
CA LYS A 338 39.38 -49.45 19.68
C LYS A 338 39.20 -48.02 20.17
N HIS A 339 40.28 -47.40 20.61
CA HIS A 339 40.31 -45.98 20.94
C HIS A 339 40.43 -45.15 19.67
N LEU A 340 39.72 -44.02 19.61
CA LEU A 340 39.91 -43.02 18.58
C LEU A 340 40.78 -41.90 19.15
N THR A 341 41.90 -41.61 18.50
CA THR A 341 42.74 -40.48 18.93
C THR A 341 42.21 -39.16 18.37
N ALA A 342 42.48 -38.05 19.06
CA ALA A 342 42.14 -36.72 18.55
C ALA A 342 42.76 -36.44 17.17
N GLU A 343 43.96 -36.98 16.90
CA GLU A 343 44.63 -36.86 15.60
C GLU A 343 43.90 -37.61 14.48
N GLU A 344 43.43 -38.84 14.74
CA GLU A 344 42.62 -39.61 13.78
C GLU A 344 41.28 -38.90 13.48
N ILE A 345 40.67 -38.29 14.48
CA ILE A 345 39.42 -37.53 14.34
C ILE A 345 39.66 -36.26 13.53
N LYS A 346 40.73 -35.53 13.83
CA LYS A 346 41.13 -34.34 13.07
C LYS A 346 41.46 -34.67 11.61
N SER A 347 42.19 -35.75 11.36
CA SER A 347 42.48 -36.24 9.99
C SER A 347 41.21 -36.60 9.24
N THR A 348 40.23 -37.22 9.91
CA THR A 348 38.95 -37.65 9.31
C THR A 348 38.02 -36.48 8.97
N LEU A 349 38.01 -35.43 9.79
CA LEU A 349 37.24 -34.20 9.60
C LEU A 349 37.93 -33.21 8.63
N GLY A 350 39.25 -33.26 8.54
CA GLY A 350 40.10 -32.35 7.75
C GLY A 350 40.91 -31.42 8.67
N GLU A 351 42.17 -31.15 8.32
CA GLU A 351 43.09 -30.40 9.19
C GLU A 351 42.66 -28.97 9.50
N SER A 352 41.89 -28.34 8.60
CA SER A 352 41.32 -27.00 8.74
C SER A 352 39.97 -26.97 9.49
N TYR A 353 39.43 -28.12 9.86
CA TYR A 353 38.11 -28.21 10.50
C TYR A 353 38.14 -27.64 11.92
N ASN A 354 37.27 -26.67 12.21
CA ASN A 354 37.13 -26.06 13.52
C ASN A 354 35.64 -25.94 13.91
N TYR A 355 35.21 -26.81 14.83
CA TYR A 355 33.81 -26.86 15.27
C TYR A 355 33.33 -25.54 15.89
N SER A 356 34.10 -24.97 16.81
CA SER A 356 33.77 -23.70 17.48
C SER A 356 33.60 -22.54 16.51
N LYS A 357 34.48 -22.41 15.51
CA LYS A 357 34.40 -21.37 14.48
C LYS A 357 33.13 -21.54 13.64
N ARG A 358 32.88 -22.75 13.13
CA ARG A 358 31.71 -23.06 12.30
C ARG A 358 30.39 -22.90 13.05
N LYS A 359 30.33 -23.35 14.31
CA LYS A 359 29.18 -23.13 15.19
C LYS A 359 28.84 -21.65 15.33
N THR A 360 29.86 -20.80 15.47
CA THR A 360 29.68 -19.34 15.57
C THR A 360 29.16 -18.74 14.25
N LEU A 361 29.66 -19.22 13.10
CA LEU A 361 29.17 -18.79 11.77
C LEU A 361 27.70 -19.17 11.56
N ILE A 362 27.32 -20.41 11.89
CA ILE A 362 25.93 -20.88 11.78
C ILE A 362 25.00 -20.08 12.68
N GLN A 363 25.42 -19.77 13.91
CA GLN A 363 24.66 -18.90 14.79
C GLN A 363 24.50 -17.50 14.18
N SER A 364 25.55 -16.97 13.55
CA SER A 364 25.50 -15.66 12.86
C SER A 364 24.54 -15.65 11.65
N ILE A 365 24.35 -16.79 10.98
CA ILE A 365 23.32 -16.95 9.92
C ILE A 365 21.92 -16.89 10.53
N ALA A 366 21.70 -17.61 11.64
CA ALA A 366 20.40 -17.64 12.31
C ALA A 366 20.00 -16.28 12.91
N ASP A 367 21.00 -15.49 13.33
CA ASP A 367 20.82 -14.15 13.89
C ASP A 367 20.79 -13.03 12.81
N ASP A 368 20.79 -13.39 11.52
CA ASP A 368 20.80 -12.49 10.36
C ASP A 368 21.92 -11.43 10.35
N LYS A 369 23.07 -11.77 10.94
CA LYS A 369 24.21 -10.86 11.15
C LYS A 369 24.78 -10.27 9.85
N ILE A 370 24.51 -10.88 8.69
CA ILE A 370 24.95 -10.33 7.39
C ILE A 370 24.29 -8.97 7.12
N GLU A 371 23.01 -8.80 7.44
CA GLU A 371 22.33 -7.51 7.23
C GLU A 371 22.89 -6.43 8.17
N ASP A 372 23.11 -6.75 9.45
CA ASP A 372 23.78 -5.86 10.41
C ASP A 372 25.17 -5.41 9.90
N LEU A 373 25.96 -6.37 9.40
CA LEU A 373 27.29 -6.09 8.85
C LEU A 373 27.22 -5.25 7.56
N ARG A 374 26.19 -5.41 6.74
CA ARG A 374 25.96 -4.59 5.54
C ARG A 374 25.61 -3.16 5.91
N GLU A 375 24.78 -2.96 6.94
CA GLU A 375 24.46 -1.63 7.47
C GLU A 375 25.70 -0.96 8.08
N GLU A 376 26.48 -1.68 8.90
CA GLU A 376 27.73 -1.18 9.46
C GLU A 376 28.72 -0.80 8.34
N ARG A 377 28.88 -1.65 7.33
CA ARG A 377 29.72 -1.37 6.16
C ARG A 377 29.31 -0.08 5.45
N LYS A 378 28.00 0.15 5.28
CA LYS A 378 27.47 1.35 4.65
C LYS A 378 27.87 2.61 5.42
N VAL A 379 27.80 2.59 6.75
CA VAL A 379 28.22 3.71 7.62
C VAL A 379 29.70 4.07 7.38
N PHE A 380 30.60 3.07 7.32
CA PHE A 380 32.01 3.32 7.05
C PHE A 380 32.27 3.82 5.62
N VAL A 381 31.58 3.27 4.61
CA VAL A 381 31.68 3.76 3.22
C VAL A 381 31.26 5.22 3.10
N ASP A 382 30.19 5.60 3.80
CA ASP A 382 29.69 6.98 3.83
C ASP A 382 30.69 7.91 4.53
N ALA A 383 31.27 7.49 5.66
CA ALA A 383 32.31 8.23 6.38
C ALA A 383 33.59 8.44 5.54
N LEU A 384 34.05 7.40 4.82
CA LEU A 384 35.19 7.49 3.91
C LEU A 384 34.93 8.48 2.76
N SER A 385 33.71 8.46 2.23
CA SER A 385 33.27 9.35 1.16
C SER A 385 33.19 10.80 1.63
N ALA A 386 32.67 11.04 2.84
CA ALA A 386 32.67 12.36 3.47
C ALA A 386 34.10 12.88 3.70
N THR A 387 35.02 12.02 4.17
CA THR A 387 36.40 12.41 4.45
C THR A 387 37.16 12.84 3.18
N LYS A 388 36.81 12.31 1.99
CA LYS A 388 37.38 12.81 0.71
C LYS A 388 37.12 14.31 0.53
N LYS A 389 35.99 14.81 1.02
CA LYS A 389 35.52 16.20 0.89
C LYS A 389 36.04 17.14 1.98
N PHE A 390 36.76 16.65 2.99
CA PHE A 390 37.27 17.51 4.06
C PHE A 390 38.15 18.63 3.51
N THR A 391 37.90 19.86 3.94
CA THR A 391 38.80 20.99 3.74
C THR A 391 39.88 21.01 4.82
N LEU A 392 40.92 21.82 4.65
CA LEU A 392 41.92 22.06 5.67
C LEU A 392 41.28 22.55 6.98
N LEU A 393 40.22 23.36 6.89
CA LEU A 393 39.46 23.84 8.04
C LEU A 393 38.78 22.68 8.79
N ASP A 394 38.24 21.70 8.07
CA ASP A 394 37.61 20.53 8.69
C ASP A 394 38.64 19.64 9.39
N ILE A 395 39.82 19.49 8.78
CA ILE A 395 40.95 18.79 9.41
C ILE A 395 41.43 19.56 10.65
N ALA A 396 41.53 20.89 10.59
CA ALA A 396 41.92 21.71 11.74
C ALA A 396 40.93 21.59 12.91
N LYS A 397 39.62 21.44 12.64
CA LYS A 397 38.60 21.18 13.68
C LYS A 397 38.70 19.80 14.34
N SER A 398 39.41 18.85 13.71
CA SER A 398 39.61 17.49 14.24
C SER A 398 40.79 17.38 15.22
N ASP A 399 41.27 18.51 15.76
CA ASP A 399 42.44 18.65 16.64
C ASP A 399 43.75 18.07 16.08
N ARG A 400 43.83 17.86 14.76
CA ARG A 400 45.05 17.42 14.08
C ARG A 400 45.96 18.60 13.76
N ASN A 401 47.26 18.36 13.85
CA ASN A 401 48.27 19.35 13.48
C ASN A 401 48.33 19.52 11.95
N ILE A 402 47.83 20.63 11.42
CA ILE A 402 47.85 20.92 9.97
C ILE A 402 49.27 21.00 9.36
N PHE A 403 50.30 21.14 10.19
CA PHE A 403 51.70 21.23 9.76
C PHE A 403 52.50 19.93 9.92
N GLU A 404 51.87 18.83 10.33
CA GLU A 404 52.56 17.56 10.61
C GLU A 404 53.47 17.09 9.46
N HIS A 405 52.96 17.21 8.23
CA HIS A 405 53.62 16.77 7.00
C HIS A 405 54.19 17.94 6.18
N VAL A 406 54.49 19.08 6.81
CA VAL A 406 55.06 20.25 6.14
C VAL A 406 56.54 20.39 6.49
N ASP A 407 57.40 19.90 5.60
CA ASP A 407 58.85 19.82 5.85
C ASP A 407 59.50 21.19 6.03
N THR A 408 59.03 22.22 5.31
CA THR A 408 59.56 23.59 5.41
C THR A 408 59.44 24.24 6.80
N ILE A 409 58.58 23.70 7.67
CA ILE A 409 58.32 24.25 9.01
C ILE A 409 59.13 23.55 10.10
N LYS A 410 59.68 22.35 9.86
CA LYS A 410 60.40 21.57 10.89
C LYS A 410 61.54 22.40 11.51
N GLY A 411 61.42 22.72 12.80
CA GLY A 411 62.38 23.54 13.56
C GLY A 411 62.15 25.06 13.51
N HIS A 412 61.10 25.52 12.81
CA HIS A 412 60.73 26.94 12.64
C HIS A 412 59.24 27.23 12.91
N GLU A 413 58.55 26.37 13.67
CA GLU A 413 57.11 26.46 13.96
C GLU A 413 56.70 27.82 14.55
N ASP A 414 57.50 28.34 15.47
CA ASP A 414 57.27 29.64 16.11
C ASP A 414 57.19 30.81 15.11
N LYS A 415 57.95 30.71 14.00
CA LYS A 415 57.96 31.74 12.95
C LYS A 415 56.60 31.83 12.25
N TYR A 416 55.93 30.70 12.03
CA TYR A 416 54.71 30.61 11.22
C TYR A 416 53.42 30.55 12.05
N LYS A 417 53.46 30.92 13.34
CA LYS A 417 52.28 30.93 14.23
C LYS A 417 51.09 31.72 13.69
N VAL A 418 51.34 32.90 13.13
CA VAL A 418 50.27 33.74 12.56
C VAL A 418 49.68 33.07 11.33
N LEU A 419 50.53 32.52 10.45
CA LEU A 419 50.07 31.80 9.28
C LEU A 419 49.24 30.55 9.66
N LYS A 420 49.70 29.77 10.66
CA LYS A 420 48.94 28.63 11.20
C LYS A 420 47.54 29.04 11.61
N TYR A 421 47.43 30.14 12.37
CA TYR A 421 46.14 30.69 12.78
C TYR A 421 45.25 31.10 11.60
N LEU A 422 45.80 31.77 10.58
CA LEU A 422 45.03 32.16 9.39
C LEU A 422 44.47 30.96 8.62
N LEU A 423 45.22 29.85 8.57
CA LEU A 423 44.81 28.59 7.94
C LEU A 423 43.78 27.82 8.79
N GLU A 424 44.01 27.68 10.10
CA GLU A 424 43.09 26.98 11.03
C GLU A 424 41.75 27.69 11.16
N LYS A 425 41.71 29.01 11.01
CA LYS A 425 40.46 29.80 10.98
C LYS A 425 39.80 29.86 9.60
N GLY A 426 40.45 29.33 8.56
CA GLY A 426 39.94 29.37 7.18
C GLY A 426 39.92 30.77 6.56
N TYR A 427 40.71 31.72 7.09
CA TYR A 427 40.91 33.03 6.46
C TYR A 427 41.77 32.91 5.20
N ILE A 428 42.68 31.93 5.17
CA ILE A 428 43.34 31.44 3.97
C ILE A 428 42.87 29.99 3.78
N ASP A 429 42.35 29.69 2.60
CA ASP A 429 41.77 28.39 2.25
C ASP A 429 42.29 27.90 0.89
N GLU A 430 41.78 26.76 0.41
CA GLU A 430 42.17 26.12 -0.84
C GLU A 430 41.93 27.02 -2.08
N LYS A 431 41.19 28.11 -1.92
CA LYS A 431 40.88 29.10 -2.96
C LYS A 431 41.94 30.21 -3.02
N TYR A 432 43.04 30.12 -2.26
CA TYR A 432 44.11 31.13 -2.19
C TYR A 432 44.62 31.58 -3.58
N PHE A 433 44.63 30.68 -4.57
CA PHE A 433 45.12 30.97 -5.92
C PHE A 433 44.38 32.14 -6.58
N PHE A 434 43.07 32.28 -6.35
CA PHE A 434 42.28 33.40 -6.88
C PHE A 434 42.63 34.76 -6.28
N TYR A 435 43.33 34.78 -5.14
CA TYR A 435 43.73 36.01 -4.43
C TYR A 435 45.15 36.47 -4.77
N ILE A 436 45.93 35.65 -5.47
CA ILE A 436 47.33 35.97 -5.84
C ILE A 436 47.52 36.15 -7.34
N SER A 437 46.54 35.78 -8.16
CA SER A 437 46.63 35.80 -9.62
C SER A 437 45.54 36.66 -10.25
N ILE A 438 45.90 37.43 -11.28
CA ILE A 438 44.94 38.10 -12.17
C ILE A 438 44.60 37.10 -13.27
N PHE A 439 43.30 36.89 -13.53
CA PHE A 439 42.88 36.01 -14.61
C PHE A 439 43.46 36.47 -15.95
N GLN A 440 44.08 35.54 -16.67
CA GLN A 440 44.56 35.72 -18.03
C GLN A 440 43.87 34.65 -18.88
N GLU A 441 43.25 35.10 -19.97
CA GLU A 441 42.59 34.19 -20.91
C GLU A 441 43.62 33.24 -21.53
N GLY A 442 43.27 31.94 -21.55
CA GLY A 442 44.18 30.87 -21.95
C GLY A 442 43.42 29.59 -22.24
N ARG A 443 43.60 28.57 -21.40
CA ARG A 443 42.82 27.31 -21.47
C ARG A 443 41.39 27.45 -20.94
N LEU A 444 41.15 28.44 -20.09
CA LEU A 444 39.82 28.81 -19.61
C LEU A 444 39.40 30.09 -20.31
N THR A 445 38.16 30.12 -20.80
CA THR A 445 37.55 31.32 -21.35
C THR A 445 37.07 32.25 -20.23
N PRO A 446 36.86 33.55 -20.48
CA PRO A 446 36.29 34.46 -19.48
C PRO A 446 34.92 33.98 -18.96
N THR A 447 34.12 33.36 -19.84
CA THR A 447 32.80 32.82 -19.52
C THR A 447 32.90 31.62 -18.57
N ASP A 448 33.82 30.67 -18.83
CA ASP A 448 34.04 29.50 -17.98
C ASP A 448 34.66 29.90 -16.64
N GLN A 449 35.57 30.87 -16.64
CA GLN A 449 36.13 31.45 -15.42
C GLN A 449 35.04 32.10 -14.56
N GLU A 450 34.12 32.83 -15.18
CA GLU A 450 33.00 33.41 -14.45
C GLU A 450 32.12 32.33 -13.81
N PHE A 451 31.87 31.22 -14.50
CA PHE A 451 31.13 30.08 -13.95
C PHE A 451 31.89 29.39 -12.82
N LEU A 452 33.20 29.16 -12.96
CA LEU A 452 34.06 28.62 -11.91
C LEU A 452 34.00 29.48 -10.64
N LEU A 453 34.12 30.80 -10.76
CA LEU A 453 33.99 31.73 -9.64
C LEU A 453 32.59 31.68 -9.02
N SER A 454 31.55 31.53 -9.84
CA SER A 454 30.16 31.38 -9.40
C SER A 454 29.99 30.19 -8.43
N ILE A 455 30.67 29.07 -8.73
CA ILE A 455 30.68 27.88 -7.87
C ILE A 455 31.47 28.15 -6.59
N LYS A 456 32.71 28.64 -6.73
CA LYS A 456 33.65 28.86 -5.62
C LYS A 456 33.11 29.84 -4.57
N PHE A 457 32.32 30.83 -5.00
CA PHE A 457 31.79 31.89 -4.14
C PHE A 457 30.28 31.80 -3.91
N ASN A 458 29.66 30.66 -4.25
CA ASN A 458 28.25 30.36 -4.02
C ASN A 458 27.30 31.45 -4.56
N ALA A 459 27.55 31.86 -5.81
CA ALA A 459 26.72 32.78 -6.57
C ALA A 459 26.25 32.09 -7.85
N PRO A 460 25.30 31.14 -7.78
CA PRO A 460 24.90 30.27 -8.90
C PRO A 460 24.52 31.05 -10.16
N LYS A 461 24.74 30.41 -11.31
CA LYS A 461 24.28 30.88 -12.62
C LYS A 461 23.04 30.12 -13.07
N GLU A 462 22.37 30.63 -14.10
CA GLU A 462 21.25 29.94 -14.73
C GLU A 462 21.71 28.61 -15.34
N PHE A 463 20.80 27.63 -15.37
CA PHE A 463 21.10 26.27 -15.79
C PHE A 463 21.62 26.18 -17.23
N ASP A 464 21.21 27.09 -18.11
CA ASP A 464 21.58 27.19 -19.52
C ASP A 464 22.75 28.15 -19.80
N TYR A 465 23.46 28.59 -18.75
CA TYR A 465 24.68 29.38 -18.90
C TYR A 465 25.71 28.65 -19.78
N LYS A 466 26.15 29.29 -20.85
CA LYS A 466 26.97 28.62 -21.88
C LYS A 466 28.42 28.43 -21.48
N LEU A 467 28.88 27.19 -21.58
CA LEU A 467 30.27 26.80 -21.34
C LEU A 467 30.97 26.49 -22.66
N GLN A 468 32.28 26.71 -22.71
CA GLN A 468 33.08 26.50 -23.92
C GLN A 468 34.16 25.44 -23.70
N GLU A 469 35.02 25.62 -22.69
CA GLU A 469 36.15 24.73 -22.41
C GLU A 469 35.88 23.85 -21.18
N ILE A 470 34.86 22.98 -21.28
CA ILE A 470 34.40 22.12 -20.16
C ILE A 470 35.51 21.22 -19.59
N PRO A 471 36.36 20.54 -20.40
CA PRO A 471 37.45 19.72 -19.85
C PRO A 471 38.42 20.53 -18.98
N SER A 472 38.76 21.75 -19.41
CA SER A 472 39.62 22.66 -18.67
C SER A 472 38.93 23.17 -17.40
N LEU A 473 37.64 23.45 -17.45
CA LEU A 473 36.83 23.82 -16.29
C LEU A 473 36.83 22.71 -15.23
N ILE A 474 36.57 21.46 -15.64
CA ILE A 474 36.53 20.30 -14.75
C ILE A 474 37.87 20.09 -14.03
N GLN A 475 39.00 20.32 -14.70
CA GLN A 475 40.33 20.25 -14.08
C GLN A 475 40.55 21.27 -12.95
N ASN A 476 39.75 22.34 -12.90
CA ASN A 476 39.82 23.38 -11.86
C ASN A 476 38.75 23.21 -10.76
N LEU A 477 37.89 22.18 -10.88
CA LEU A 477 36.89 21.82 -9.89
C LEU A 477 37.44 20.73 -8.97
N SER A 478 37.26 20.94 -7.67
CA SER A 478 37.51 19.96 -6.62
C SER A 478 36.24 19.17 -6.31
N ILE A 479 36.38 18.04 -5.63
CA ILE A 479 35.25 17.18 -5.25
C ILE A 479 34.21 17.95 -4.39
N VAL A 480 34.65 18.93 -3.61
CA VAL A 480 33.77 19.76 -2.75
C VAL A 480 32.90 20.71 -3.59
N ASP A 481 33.39 21.16 -4.74
CA ASP A 481 32.66 22.10 -5.59
C ASP A 481 31.40 21.48 -6.19
N TYR A 482 31.36 20.15 -6.34
CA TYR A 482 30.19 19.43 -6.83
C TYR A 482 29.03 19.37 -5.81
N ASP A 483 29.27 19.74 -4.55
CA ASP A 483 28.21 19.88 -3.55
C ASP A 483 27.59 21.28 -3.51
N HIS A 484 28.17 22.22 -4.26
CA HIS A 484 27.66 23.59 -4.34
C HIS A 484 26.51 23.68 -5.34
N LYS A 485 25.44 24.40 -5.00
CA LYS A 485 24.30 24.65 -5.90
C LYS A 485 24.71 25.24 -7.26
N GLY A 486 25.81 26.01 -7.29
CA GLY A 486 26.34 26.61 -8.51
C GLY A 486 26.89 25.62 -9.53
N ILE A 487 27.11 24.35 -9.19
CA ILE A 487 27.58 23.33 -10.14
C ILE A 487 26.53 23.00 -11.21
N LEU A 488 25.26 23.27 -10.92
CA LEU A 488 24.13 22.88 -11.75
C LEU A 488 24.14 23.65 -13.07
N ASN A 489 24.53 22.97 -14.15
CA ASN A 489 24.62 23.53 -15.50
C ASN A 489 24.38 22.45 -16.56
N LYS A 490 23.62 22.78 -17.59
CA LYS A 490 23.21 21.88 -18.68
C LYS A 490 24.41 21.36 -19.46
N ASP A 491 25.24 22.26 -19.97
CA ASP A 491 26.40 21.91 -20.81
C ASP A 491 27.39 21.03 -20.01
N LEU A 492 27.61 21.33 -18.72
CA LEU A 492 28.44 20.52 -17.82
C LEU A 492 27.85 19.12 -17.56
N LEU A 493 26.55 19.03 -17.27
CA LEU A 493 25.85 17.77 -17.04
C LEU A 493 25.90 16.89 -18.30
N GLU A 494 25.60 17.47 -19.46
CA GLU A 494 25.63 16.82 -20.76
C GLU A 494 27.03 16.29 -21.10
N PHE A 495 28.08 17.08 -20.84
CA PHE A 495 29.44 16.62 -21.03
C PHE A 495 29.78 15.41 -20.13
N CYS A 496 29.36 15.43 -18.86
CA CYS A 496 29.58 14.30 -17.95
C CYS A 496 28.78 13.05 -18.36
N LEU A 497 27.56 13.22 -18.88
CA LEU A 497 26.73 12.12 -19.39
C LEU A 497 27.34 11.47 -20.64
N LEU A 498 27.93 12.27 -21.54
CA LEU A 498 28.61 11.77 -22.75
C LEU A 498 29.87 10.94 -22.46
N HIS A 499 30.48 11.10 -21.29
CA HIS A 499 31.71 10.42 -20.87
C HIS A 499 31.48 9.49 -19.68
N GLU A 500 30.25 9.03 -19.48
CA GLU A 500 29.87 8.25 -18.30
C GLU A 500 30.63 6.94 -18.12
N ASP A 501 31.18 6.37 -19.21
CA ASP A 501 31.97 5.15 -19.20
C ASP A 501 33.27 5.30 -18.39
N GLU A 502 33.73 6.53 -18.18
CA GLU A 502 34.85 6.82 -17.30
C GLU A 502 34.35 7.07 -15.88
N TYR A 503 34.79 6.22 -14.95
CA TYR A 503 34.41 6.26 -13.52
C TYR A 503 34.49 7.66 -12.88
N GLU A 504 35.44 8.50 -13.32
CA GLU A 504 35.57 9.87 -12.83
C GLU A 504 34.37 10.75 -13.21
N TYR A 505 33.90 10.69 -14.45
CA TYR A 505 32.77 11.49 -14.93
C TYR A 505 31.43 10.95 -14.44
N GLU A 506 31.33 9.63 -14.21
CA GLU A 506 30.19 9.00 -13.54
C GLU A 506 29.93 9.63 -12.16
N ILE A 507 30.93 9.70 -11.28
CA ILE A 507 30.75 10.28 -9.93
C ILE A 507 30.36 11.76 -10.02
N LYS A 508 30.94 12.49 -10.99
CA LYS A 508 30.67 13.91 -11.22
C LYS A 508 29.24 14.13 -11.69
N CYS A 509 28.75 13.29 -12.61
CA CYS A 509 27.38 13.30 -13.10
C CYS A 509 26.40 13.10 -11.93
N ASP A 510 26.63 12.08 -11.10
CA ASP A 510 25.77 11.78 -9.97
C ASP A 510 25.71 12.93 -8.96
N ALA A 511 26.82 13.61 -8.73
CA ALA A 511 26.86 14.77 -7.85
C ALA A 511 26.05 15.95 -8.41
N ILE A 512 26.13 16.22 -9.72
CA ILE A 512 25.32 17.25 -10.38
C ILE A 512 23.83 16.90 -10.31
N LEU A 513 23.46 15.65 -10.60
CA LEU A 513 22.08 15.17 -10.51
C LEU A 513 21.52 15.27 -9.08
N LYS A 514 22.33 14.97 -8.06
CA LYS A 514 21.93 15.18 -6.66
C LYS A 514 21.64 16.65 -6.36
N GLN A 515 22.44 17.58 -6.89
CA GLN A 515 22.15 19.02 -6.77
C GLN A 515 20.87 19.43 -7.52
N MET A 516 20.60 18.80 -8.67
CA MET A 516 19.37 19.00 -9.43
C MET A 516 18.12 18.55 -8.66
N VAL A 517 18.15 17.37 -8.02
CA VAL A 517 17.03 16.79 -7.26
C VAL A 517 16.63 17.65 -6.06
N VAL A 518 17.61 18.30 -5.40
CA VAL A 518 17.35 19.20 -4.26
C VAL A 518 17.09 20.65 -4.67
N HIS A 519 17.07 20.94 -5.99
CA HIS A 519 16.83 22.28 -6.51
C HIS A 519 15.34 22.64 -6.39
N GLU A 520 15.05 23.90 -6.11
CA GLU A 520 13.66 24.39 -5.94
C GLU A 520 12.82 24.28 -7.23
N GLN A 521 13.47 24.31 -8.39
CA GLN A 521 12.89 24.14 -9.73
C GLN A 521 13.18 22.75 -10.32
N TYR A 522 13.35 21.71 -9.50
CA TYR A 522 13.76 20.38 -9.96
C TYR A 522 12.94 19.87 -11.16
N ILE A 523 11.61 19.95 -11.07
CA ILE A 523 10.70 19.48 -12.11
C ILE A 523 10.83 20.31 -13.41
N ASP A 524 10.90 21.64 -13.32
CA ASP A 524 11.09 22.50 -14.50
C ASP A 524 12.41 22.17 -15.22
N LEU A 525 13.48 21.93 -14.45
CA LEU A 525 14.79 21.58 -15.00
C LEU A 525 14.80 20.20 -15.64
N LEU A 526 14.09 19.24 -15.05
CA LEU A 526 13.89 17.89 -15.59
C LEU A 526 13.21 17.98 -16.97
N TYR A 527 12.11 18.73 -17.07
CA TYR A 527 11.42 18.97 -18.33
C TYR A 527 12.31 19.66 -19.36
N LYS A 528 12.98 20.75 -18.96
CA LYS A 528 13.89 21.49 -19.84
C LYS A 528 14.99 20.59 -20.40
N PHE A 529 15.55 19.69 -19.59
CA PHE A 529 16.59 18.77 -20.06
C PHE A 529 16.04 17.69 -21.00
N ILE A 530 14.87 17.11 -20.71
CA ILE A 530 14.23 16.11 -21.59
C ILE A 530 13.88 16.71 -22.96
N GLN A 531 13.44 17.97 -23.00
CA GLN A 531 13.03 18.63 -24.24
C GLN A 531 14.21 19.11 -25.10
N GLU A 532 15.30 19.55 -24.47
CA GLU A 532 16.38 20.27 -25.16
C GLU A 532 17.77 19.61 -25.08
N GLY A 533 17.95 18.51 -24.35
CA GLY A 533 19.25 17.86 -24.13
C GLY A 533 19.56 16.72 -25.11
N ASP A 534 20.83 16.50 -25.44
CA ASP A 534 21.28 15.50 -26.42
C ASP A 534 21.56 14.11 -25.79
N CYS A 535 21.35 13.94 -24.47
CA CYS A 535 21.66 12.71 -23.70
C CYS A 535 20.51 12.18 -22.84
N VAL A 536 19.26 12.35 -23.26
CA VAL A 536 18.06 11.97 -22.50
C VAL A 536 18.08 10.50 -22.00
N PRO A 537 18.47 9.49 -22.79
CA PRO A 537 18.47 8.10 -22.32
C PRO A 537 19.34 7.88 -21.08
N THR A 538 20.60 8.31 -21.15
CA THR A 538 21.57 8.19 -20.07
C THR A 538 21.18 9.04 -18.87
N PHE A 539 20.71 10.26 -19.12
CA PHE A 539 20.23 11.16 -18.08
C PHE A 539 19.10 10.54 -17.26
N ILE A 540 18.07 10.00 -17.91
CA ILE A 540 16.91 9.40 -17.21
C ILE A 540 17.31 8.13 -16.49
N LYS A 541 18.14 7.29 -17.10
CA LYS A 541 18.66 6.09 -16.45
C LYS A 541 19.35 6.43 -15.12
N ARG A 542 20.26 7.40 -15.12
CA ARG A 542 20.98 7.85 -13.91
C ARG A 542 20.07 8.59 -12.93
N LEU A 543 19.18 9.45 -13.40
CA LEU A 543 18.28 10.21 -12.54
C LEU A 543 17.38 9.29 -11.73
N VAL A 544 16.76 8.30 -12.36
CA VAL A 544 15.89 7.31 -11.70
C VAL A 544 16.69 6.39 -10.77
N HIS A 545 17.98 6.17 -11.07
CA HIS A 545 18.89 5.50 -10.17
C HIS A 545 19.14 6.30 -8.87
N ILE A 546 19.23 7.63 -8.96
CA ILE A 546 19.53 8.53 -7.84
C ILE A 546 18.27 8.90 -7.05
N ASP A 547 17.21 9.33 -7.73
CA ASP A 547 15.97 9.81 -7.11
C ASP A 547 14.86 8.76 -7.18
N LYS A 548 14.64 8.08 -6.06
CA LYS A 548 13.55 7.11 -5.91
C LYS A 548 12.18 7.76 -5.75
N ASN A 549 12.12 9.08 -5.59
CA ASN A 549 10.89 9.87 -5.44
C ASN A 549 10.59 10.74 -6.66
N VAL A 550 11.27 10.52 -7.78
CA VAL A 550 11.07 11.31 -9.01
C VAL A 550 9.60 11.31 -9.44
N TRP A 551 8.96 10.14 -9.40
CA TRP A 551 7.54 10.02 -9.75
C TRP A 551 6.63 10.76 -8.77
N LYS A 552 6.88 10.66 -7.47
CA LYS A 552 6.12 11.41 -6.45
C LYS A 552 6.22 12.92 -6.68
N SER A 553 7.41 13.41 -7.01
CA SER A 553 7.64 14.83 -7.28
C SER A 553 6.92 15.29 -8.55
N LEU A 554 6.87 14.45 -9.58
CA LEU A 554 6.12 14.71 -10.83
C LEU A 554 4.60 14.66 -10.62
N ASP A 555 4.10 13.69 -9.88
CA ASP A 555 2.66 13.56 -9.61
C ASP A 555 2.14 14.76 -8.81
N MET A 556 2.91 15.21 -7.81
CA MET A 556 2.61 16.39 -7.00
C MET A 556 2.77 17.73 -7.74
N ASP A 557 3.39 17.74 -8.92
CA ASP A 557 3.55 18.96 -9.71
C ASP A 557 2.20 19.43 -10.28
N MET A 558 1.92 20.72 -10.11
CA MET A 558 0.71 21.38 -10.61
C MET A 558 1.01 22.36 -11.77
N ASN A 559 2.28 22.57 -12.09
CA ASN A 559 2.70 23.55 -13.10
C ASN A 559 2.68 22.98 -14.52
N HIS A 560 2.78 21.65 -14.67
CA HIS A 560 2.80 20.96 -15.96
C HIS A 560 1.53 20.15 -16.21
N THR A 561 1.27 19.84 -17.49
CA THR A 561 0.08 19.09 -17.90
C THR A 561 0.29 17.58 -17.75
N ASN A 562 -0.80 16.80 -17.72
CA ASN A 562 -0.68 15.33 -17.72
C ASN A 562 0.09 14.80 -18.93
N LYS A 563 0.01 15.46 -20.09
CA LYS A 563 0.81 15.10 -21.27
C LYS A 563 2.31 15.25 -21.03
N ASP A 564 2.71 16.27 -20.28
CA ASP A 564 4.10 16.45 -19.90
C ASP A 564 4.52 15.33 -18.93
N LYS A 565 3.67 14.97 -17.95
CA LYS A 565 3.94 13.84 -17.04
C LYS A 565 4.09 12.53 -17.80
N ASP A 566 3.21 12.27 -18.76
CA ASP A 566 3.24 11.08 -19.62
C ASP A 566 4.54 10.98 -20.43
N LEU A 567 5.06 12.10 -20.93
CA LEU A 567 6.36 12.16 -21.60
C LEU A 567 7.50 11.72 -20.66
N VAL A 568 7.47 12.13 -19.40
CA VAL A 568 8.53 11.73 -18.45
C VAL A 568 8.41 10.26 -18.08
N ILE A 569 7.20 9.79 -17.76
CA ILE A 569 6.93 8.39 -17.41
C ILE A 569 7.33 7.46 -18.56
N SER A 570 6.90 7.76 -19.79
CA SER A 570 7.28 6.96 -20.98
C SER A 570 8.81 6.91 -21.16
N THR A 571 9.49 8.04 -20.97
CA THR A 571 10.95 8.12 -21.04
C THR A 571 11.62 7.30 -19.92
N MET A 572 11.07 7.31 -18.69
CA MET A 572 11.52 6.47 -17.58
C MET A 572 11.34 4.99 -17.89
N PHE A 573 10.15 4.58 -18.33
CA PHE A 573 9.85 3.20 -18.70
C PHE A 573 10.73 2.69 -19.83
N ARG A 574 11.09 3.57 -20.77
CA ARG A 574 11.96 3.25 -21.89
C ARG A 574 13.42 3.05 -21.50
N TYR A 575 14.00 3.92 -20.67
CA TYR A 575 15.45 3.98 -20.48
C TYR A 575 15.97 3.59 -19.10
N ALA A 576 15.18 3.70 -18.03
CA ALA A 576 15.65 3.37 -16.68
C ALA A 576 15.81 1.85 -16.47
N ASP A 577 16.54 1.41 -15.46
CA ASP A 577 16.61 -0.03 -15.15
C ASP A 577 15.33 -0.50 -14.45
N ILE A 578 14.84 -1.72 -14.75
CA ILE A 578 13.59 -2.25 -14.18
C ILE A 578 13.66 -2.33 -12.65
N SER A 579 14.84 -2.62 -12.09
CA SER A 579 15.05 -2.62 -10.63
C SER A 579 14.86 -1.23 -10.01
N ASP A 580 15.26 -0.18 -10.72
CA ASP A 580 15.09 1.19 -10.25
C ASP A 580 13.63 1.64 -10.36
N ILE A 581 12.95 1.29 -11.46
CA ILE A 581 11.49 1.51 -11.61
C ILE A 581 10.72 0.79 -10.50
N ARG A 582 11.12 -0.44 -10.14
CA ARG A 582 10.53 -1.18 -9.01
C ARG A 582 10.67 -0.41 -7.71
N THR A 583 11.85 0.16 -7.48
CA THR A 583 12.13 0.94 -6.26
C THR A 583 11.29 2.22 -6.23
N VAL A 584 11.13 2.91 -7.36
CA VAL A 584 10.23 4.07 -7.48
C VAL A 584 8.78 3.68 -7.21
N ASN A 585 8.28 2.60 -7.83
CA ASN A 585 6.91 2.12 -7.66
C ASN A 585 6.61 1.71 -6.20
N ILE A 586 7.58 1.11 -5.50
CA ILE A 586 7.45 0.79 -4.06
C ILE A 586 7.39 2.08 -3.21
N SER A 587 8.18 3.10 -3.56
CA SER A 587 8.20 4.37 -2.83
C SER A 587 6.90 5.16 -3.00
N TYR A 588 6.39 5.21 -4.23
CA TYR A 588 5.14 5.87 -4.59
C TYR A 588 4.57 5.16 -5.84
N PRO A 589 3.46 4.41 -5.73
CA PRO A 589 2.96 3.63 -6.85
C PRO A 589 2.52 4.47 -8.05
N PHE A 590 2.79 3.97 -9.27
CA PHE A 590 2.29 4.59 -10.50
C PHE A 590 0.82 4.23 -10.79
N ASN A 591 0.32 3.12 -10.23
CA ASN A 591 -0.98 2.56 -10.57
C ASN A 591 -2.12 3.56 -10.39
N THR A 592 -2.09 4.42 -9.36
CA THR A 592 -3.15 5.39 -9.09
C THR A 592 -3.31 6.38 -10.25
N TYR A 593 -2.19 6.84 -10.82
CA TYR A 593 -2.22 7.74 -11.99
C TYR A 593 -2.53 7.00 -13.28
N ILE A 594 -1.88 5.84 -13.50
CA ILE A 594 -2.01 5.08 -14.75
C ILE A 594 -3.42 4.51 -14.91
N ASN A 595 -4.03 4.02 -13.82
CA ASN A 595 -5.36 3.40 -13.86
C ASN A 595 -6.45 4.36 -14.33
N ASP A 596 -6.34 5.64 -13.96
CA ASP A 596 -7.28 6.70 -14.34
C ASP A 596 -6.88 7.41 -15.65
N ASN A 597 -5.69 7.11 -16.20
CA ASN A 597 -5.20 7.74 -17.42
C ASN A 597 -5.77 7.06 -18.67
N ASN A 598 -6.65 7.75 -19.39
CA ASN A 598 -7.26 7.27 -20.64
C ASN A 598 -6.26 6.99 -21.78
N ASN A 599 -5.03 7.50 -21.69
CA ASN A 599 -3.97 7.37 -22.69
C ASN A 599 -2.79 6.54 -22.16
N TYR A 600 -2.99 5.67 -21.16
CA TYR A 600 -1.92 4.86 -20.57
C TYR A 600 -1.12 4.05 -21.58
N PHE A 601 -1.72 3.62 -22.70
CA PHE A 601 -1.04 2.86 -23.75
C PHE A 601 0.09 3.66 -24.41
N GLU A 602 -0.03 4.99 -24.49
CA GLU A 602 1.02 5.88 -25.02
C GLU A 602 2.29 5.84 -24.14
N LEU A 603 2.16 5.47 -22.85
CA LEU A 603 3.30 5.35 -21.93
C LEU A 603 4.25 4.20 -22.30
N PHE A 604 3.74 3.22 -23.05
CA PHE A 604 4.49 2.02 -23.45
C PHE A 604 4.92 2.08 -24.92
N GLU A 605 4.57 3.14 -25.64
CA GLU A 605 4.89 3.29 -27.07
C GLU A 605 6.41 3.30 -27.31
N ASN A 606 6.86 2.63 -28.36
CA ASN A 606 8.28 2.52 -28.73
C ASN A 606 9.17 1.82 -27.67
N ILE A 607 8.58 0.99 -26.80
CA ILE A 607 9.29 0.10 -25.86
C ILE A 607 9.25 -1.34 -26.38
N ASP A 608 10.33 -2.10 -26.15
CA ASP A 608 10.38 -3.53 -26.48
C ASP A 608 9.31 -4.34 -25.72
N GLN A 609 8.64 -5.27 -26.42
CA GLN A 609 7.54 -6.07 -25.87
C GLN A 609 7.91 -6.85 -24.60
N ALA A 610 9.09 -7.47 -24.57
CA ALA A 610 9.52 -8.25 -23.40
C ALA A 610 9.77 -7.35 -22.19
N ARG A 611 10.12 -6.08 -22.43
CA ARG A 611 10.26 -5.07 -21.40
C ARG A 611 8.91 -4.53 -20.94
N VAL A 612 7.96 -4.28 -21.85
CA VAL A 612 6.58 -3.85 -21.51
C VAL A 612 5.92 -4.85 -20.56
N ARG A 613 5.97 -6.15 -20.86
CA ARG A 613 5.41 -7.20 -19.99
C ARG A 613 5.96 -7.15 -18.56
N LYS A 614 7.29 -7.04 -18.43
CA LYS A 614 7.94 -6.90 -17.11
C LYS A 614 7.54 -5.63 -16.36
N LEU A 615 7.22 -4.55 -17.08
CA LEU A 615 6.74 -3.31 -16.48
C LEU A 615 5.29 -3.50 -16.01
N LEU A 616 4.41 -4.06 -16.83
CA LEU A 616 3.01 -4.33 -16.47
C LEU A 616 2.93 -5.24 -15.23
N ASP A 617 3.71 -6.32 -15.18
CA ASP A 617 3.81 -7.22 -14.02
C ASP A 617 4.25 -6.51 -12.74
N LEU A 618 5.06 -5.46 -12.87
CA LEU A 618 5.59 -4.69 -11.74
C LEU A 618 4.61 -3.64 -11.24
N LEU A 619 3.82 -3.07 -12.15
CA LEU A 619 2.94 -1.95 -11.88
C LEU A 619 1.62 -2.37 -11.22
N ASP A 620 1.18 -3.62 -11.44
CA ASP A 620 -0.06 -4.18 -10.88
C ASP A 620 -1.26 -3.26 -11.15
N LEU A 621 -1.57 -3.11 -12.44
CA LEU A 621 -2.56 -2.15 -12.93
C LEU A 621 -3.99 -2.71 -12.79
N ASN A 622 -4.93 -1.78 -12.63
CA ASN A 622 -6.37 -2.02 -12.72
C ASN A 622 -6.99 -0.86 -13.51
N VAL A 623 -6.78 -0.88 -14.82
CA VAL A 623 -7.12 0.23 -15.71
C VAL A 623 -8.64 0.45 -15.75
N GLN A 624 -9.07 1.68 -15.49
CA GLN A 624 -10.50 2.03 -15.44
C GLN A 624 -11.13 2.15 -16.84
N SER A 625 -10.38 2.64 -17.82
CA SER A 625 -10.81 2.79 -19.22
C SER A 625 -9.88 2.04 -20.17
N LEU A 626 -10.19 0.78 -20.46
CA LEU A 626 -9.48 -0.06 -21.42
C LEU A 626 -9.53 0.54 -22.83
N LYS A 627 -8.41 0.49 -23.55
CA LYS A 627 -8.30 0.91 -24.94
C LYS A 627 -7.71 -0.21 -25.77
N ASP A 628 -8.33 -0.46 -26.91
CA ASP A 628 -7.78 -1.33 -27.95
C ASP A 628 -6.61 -0.60 -28.63
N ASP A 629 -5.39 -1.10 -28.38
CA ASP A 629 -4.15 -0.66 -29.00
C ASP A 629 -3.54 -1.75 -29.89
N SER A 630 -4.32 -2.72 -30.38
CA SER A 630 -3.81 -3.92 -31.07
C SER A 630 -3.08 -3.63 -32.38
N ASN A 631 -3.17 -2.41 -32.91
CA ASN A 631 -2.38 -1.93 -34.05
C ASN A 631 -1.02 -1.30 -33.64
N GLY A 632 -0.71 -1.23 -32.35
CA GLY A 632 0.44 -0.55 -31.76
C GLY A 632 1.31 -1.48 -30.91
N THR A 633 1.23 -1.34 -29.59
CA THR A 633 2.11 -1.98 -28.62
C THR A 633 1.60 -3.30 -28.05
N ASP A 634 0.45 -3.82 -28.51
CA ASP A 634 -0.13 -5.08 -27.98
C ASP A 634 -0.27 -5.09 -26.43
N THR A 635 -0.40 -3.89 -25.83
CA THR A 635 -0.51 -3.72 -24.37
C THR A 635 -1.89 -4.19 -23.90
N TYR A 636 -2.90 -3.97 -24.74
CA TYR A 636 -4.26 -4.47 -24.57
C TYR A 636 -4.28 -5.98 -24.30
N SER A 637 -3.65 -6.79 -25.16
CA SER A 637 -3.71 -8.25 -25.06
C SER A 637 -3.13 -8.73 -23.73
N TYR A 638 -2.00 -8.16 -23.30
CA TYR A 638 -1.39 -8.51 -22.02
C TYR A 638 -2.25 -8.11 -20.82
N ILE A 639 -2.84 -6.91 -20.84
CA ILE A 639 -3.74 -6.43 -19.78
C ILE A 639 -5.00 -7.30 -19.71
N TYR A 640 -5.55 -7.67 -20.86
CA TYR A 640 -6.72 -8.53 -20.99
C TYR A 640 -6.44 -9.95 -20.46
N GLU A 641 -5.37 -10.59 -20.93
CA GLU A 641 -4.97 -11.95 -20.54
C GLU A 641 -4.64 -12.10 -19.04
N ASN A 642 -4.24 -11.01 -18.39
CA ASN A 642 -3.84 -11.00 -16.98
C ASN A 642 -4.83 -10.25 -16.05
N ASN A 643 -6.05 -9.97 -16.53
CA ASN A 643 -7.12 -9.37 -15.72
C ASN A 643 -6.76 -8.01 -15.07
N MET A 644 -5.93 -7.20 -15.74
CA MET A 644 -5.40 -5.92 -15.23
C MET A 644 -6.32 -4.71 -15.54
N TYR A 645 -7.63 -4.93 -15.65
CA TYR A 645 -8.62 -3.92 -16.02
C TYR A 645 -9.86 -4.00 -15.14
N ALA A 646 -10.54 -2.88 -14.95
CA ALA A 646 -11.74 -2.83 -14.13
C ALA A 646 -12.91 -3.50 -14.86
N GLN A 647 -13.70 -4.32 -14.16
CA GLN A 647 -14.92 -4.93 -14.69
C GLN A 647 -16.04 -3.88 -14.81
N THR A 648 -15.95 -3.05 -15.84
CA THR A 648 -16.96 -2.06 -16.19
C THR A 648 -17.61 -2.41 -17.52
N LEU A 649 -18.86 -1.99 -17.72
CA LEU A 649 -19.58 -2.22 -18.97
C LEU A 649 -18.84 -1.62 -20.17
N ASP A 650 -18.19 -0.46 -20.01
CA ASP A 650 -17.41 0.17 -21.07
C ASP A 650 -16.18 -0.67 -21.46
N ASN A 651 -15.47 -1.26 -20.50
CA ASN A 651 -14.33 -2.14 -20.79
C ASN A 651 -14.77 -3.43 -21.47
N ILE A 652 -15.89 -4.03 -21.02
CA ILE A 652 -16.46 -5.22 -21.66
C ILE A 652 -16.89 -4.91 -23.10
N LYS A 653 -17.48 -3.73 -23.35
CA LYS A 653 -17.80 -3.26 -24.70
C LYS A 653 -16.57 -3.11 -25.58
N VAL A 654 -15.44 -2.68 -25.04
CA VAL A 654 -14.17 -2.62 -25.77
C VAL A 654 -13.73 -4.03 -26.16
N ILE A 655 -13.79 -4.99 -25.23
CA ILE A 655 -13.45 -6.40 -25.48
C ILE A 655 -14.34 -7.02 -26.55
N PHE A 656 -15.67 -6.80 -26.49
CA PHE A 656 -16.61 -7.29 -27.49
C PHE A 656 -16.32 -6.71 -28.87
N LYS A 657 -16.10 -5.40 -28.96
CA LYS A 657 -15.78 -4.73 -30.23
C LYS A 657 -14.46 -5.23 -30.82
N HIS A 658 -13.45 -5.43 -29.98
CA HIS A 658 -12.14 -5.96 -30.41
C HIS A 658 -12.28 -7.36 -31.05
N ASN A 659 -13.15 -8.21 -30.48
CA ASN A 659 -13.41 -9.56 -30.97
C ASN A 659 -14.55 -9.63 -32.02
N GLU A 660 -14.97 -8.51 -32.60
CA GLU A 660 -16.05 -8.41 -33.60
C GLU A 660 -17.40 -9.00 -33.13
N LEU A 661 -17.65 -9.02 -31.81
CA LEU A 661 -18.88 -9.53 -31.21
C LEU A 661 -20.00 -8.46 -31.18
N PRO A 662 -21.27 -8.86 -31.30
CA PRO A 662 -22.40 -7.93 -31.24
C PRO A 662 -22.55 -7.32 -29.84
N VAL A 663 -22.74 -6.01 -29.78
CA VAL A 663 -22.89 -5.26 -28.51
C VAL A 663 -24.36 -4.93 -28.21
N ASP A 664 -25.27 -5.15 -29.17
CA ASP A 664 -26.66 -4.67 -29.11
C ASP A 664 -27.43 -5.19 -27.89
N ASN A 665 -27.18 -6.43 -27.46
CA ASN A 665 -27.83 -7.03 -26.30
C ASN A 665 -27.05 -6.83 -24.99
N LEU A 666 -25.76 -6.50 -25.07
CA LEU A 666 -24.85 -6.41 -23.93
C LEU A 666 -25.31 -5.37 -22.91
N ASP A 667 -25.95 -4.29 -23.35
CA ASP A 667 -26.46 -3.24 -22.45
C ASP A 667 -27.59 -3.71 -21.51
N SER A 668 -28.28 -4.79 -21.90
CA SER A 668 -29.48 -5.26 -21.22
C SER A 668 -29.40 -6.68 -20.65
N ALA A 669 -28.42 -7.49 -21.09
CA ALA A 669 -28.19 -8.85 -20.61
C ALA A 669 -26.67 -9.10 -20.55
N ILE A 670 -25.99 -8.42 -19.63
CA ILE A 670 -24.52 -8.33 -19.58
C ILE A 670 -23.90 -9.72 -19.37
N TYR A 671 -24.32 -10.43 -18.32
CA TYR A 671 -23.76 -11.72 -17.94
C TYR A 671 -24.10 -12.81 -18.96
N THR A 672 -25.36 -12.90 -19.40
CA THR A 672 -25.78 -13.81 -20.49
C THR A 672 -24.97 -13.55 -21.76
N SER A 673 -24.78 -12.28 -22.15
CA SER A 673 -24.01 -11.95 -23.35
C SER A 673 -22.55 -12.38 -23.23
N ILE A 674 -21.95 -12.42 -22.03
CA ILE A 674 -20.58 -12.89 -21.81
C ILE A 674 -20.51 -14.42 -21.84
N GLU A 675 -21.43 -15.10 -21.17
CA GLU A 675 -21.48 -16.57 -21.11
C GLU A 675 -21.77 -17.21 -22.47
N GLU A 676 -22.49 -16.52 -23.36
CA GLU A 676 -22.75 -16.98 -24.73
C GLU A 676 -21.52 -16.87 -25.67
N THR A 677 -20.42 -16.27 -25.21
CA THR A 677 -19.20 -16.10 -26.02
C THR A 677 -18.19 -17.23 -25.81
N GLU A 678 -17.16 -17.30 -26.67
CA GLU A 678 -16.00 -18.18 -26.48
C GLU A 678 -14.81 -17.44 -25.83
N LEU A 679 -15.06 -16.33 -25.12
CA LEU A 679 -14.04 -15.51 -24.47
C LEU A 679 -13.67 -16.06 -23.08
N ASN A 680 -12.92 -17.16 -23.07
CA ASN A 680 -12.58 -17.90 -21.84
C ASN A 680 -11.86 -17.03 -20.78
N GLU A 681 -10.99 -16.09 -21.19
CA GLU A 681 -10.26 -15.22 -20.26
C GLU A 681 -11.22 -14.24 -19.54
N LEU A 682 -12.13 -13.61 -20.28
CA LEU A 682 -13.16 -12.74 -19.72
C LEU A 682 -14.10 -13.53 -18.79
N GLN A 683 -14.58 -14.69 -19.25
CA GLN A 683 -15.44 -15.57 -18.43
C GLN A 683 -14.72 -15.99 -17.14
N GLY A 684 -13.46 -16.42 -17.25
CA GLY A 684 -12.63 -16.77 -16.10
C GLY A 684 -12.48 -15.62 -15.10
N TYR A 685 -12.29 -14.38 -15.60
CA TYR A 685 -12.18 -13.21 -14.73
C TYR A 685 -13.50 -12.87 -14.03
N VAL A 686 -14.62 -12.94 -14.75
CA VAL A 686 -15.96 -12.72 -14.18
C VAL A 686 -16.25 -13.76 -13.09
N HIS A 687 -15.97 -15.03 -13.34
CA HIS A 687 -16.16 -16.10 -12.34
C HIS A 687 -15.25 -15.93 -11.11
N GLN A 688 -14.01 -15.46 -11.29
CA GLN A 688 -13.09 -15.21 -10.18
C GLN A 688 -13.60 -14.11 -9.23
N GLU A 689 -14.24 -13.06 -9.74
CA GLU A 689 -14.71 -11.89 -9.00
C GLU A 689 -16.25 -11.76 -9.02
N LEU A 690 -16.94 -12.90 -9.07
CA LEU A 690 -18.38 -12.99 -9.34
C LEU A 690 -19.26 -12.16 -8.40
N PRO A 691 -19.06 -12.13 -7.07
CA PRO A 691 -19.87 -11.30 -6.17
C PRO A 691 -19.79 -9.80 -6.52
N THR A 692 -18.58 -9.32 -6.81
CA THR A 692 -18.31 -7.93 -7.19
C THR A 692 -18.94 -7.60 -8.55
N PHE A 693 -18.88 -8.55 -9.49
CA PHE A 693 -19.50 -8.41 -10.81
C PHE A 693 -21.03 -8.31 -10.71
N VAL A 694 -21.65 -9.17 -9.90
CA VAL A 694 -23.10 -9.15 -9.65
C VAL A 694 -23.53 -7.79 -9.07
N GLU A 695 -22.80 -7.30 -8.06
CA GLU A 695 -23.10 -6.04 -7.41
C GLU A 695 -23.01 -4.83 -8.36
N ASN A 696 -21.93 -4.75 -9.14
CA ASN A 696 -21.62 -3.56 -9.94
C ASN A 696 -22.28 -3.55 -11.33
N LEU A 697 -22.46 -4.72 -11.96
CA LEU A 697 -22.92 -4.82 -13.34
C LEU A 697 -24.29 -5.49 -13.46
N MET A 698 -24.53 -6.61 -12.78
CA MET A 698 -25.81 -7.32 -12.96
C MET A 698 -27.01 -6.57 -12.37
N PHE A 699 -26.81 -5.81 -11.30
CA PHE A 699 -27.83 -4.89 -10.75
C PHE A 699 -27.85 -3.51 -11.42
N ALA A 700 -27.07 -3.29 -12.49
CA ALA A 700 -27.11 -2.03 -13.22
C ALA A 700 -28.53 -1.75 -13.75
N PRO A 701 -29.04 -0.49 -13.69
CA PRO A 701 -30.41 -0.18 -14.09
C PRO A 701 -30.78 -0.55 -15.53
N SER A 702 -29.79 -0.64 -16.43
CA SER A 702 -30.01 -1.03 -17.83
C SER A 702 -30.08 -2.54 -18.02
N ASN A 703 -29.51 -3.33 -17.10
CA ASN A 703 -29.37 -4.77 -17.21
C ASN A 703 -30.61 -5.50 -16.70
N THR A 704 -31.63 -5.67 -17.55
CA THR A 704 -32.94 -6.21 -17.14
C THR A 704 -33.37 -7.47 -17.89
N ASN A 705 -32.54 -8.03 -18.77
CA ASN A 705 -32.91 -9.12 -19.69
C ASN A 705 -32.00 -10.35 -19.56
N GLU A 706 -31.34 -10.55 -18.42
CA GLU A 706 -30.51 -11.75 -18.19
C GLU A 706 -31.35 -13.02 -18.34
N SER A 707 -30.82 -14.04 -19.03
CA SER A 707 -31.53 -15.30 -19.28
C SER A 707 -31.78 -16.07 -17.98
N SER A 708 -32.83 -16.92 -17.96
CA SER A 708 -33.07 -17.80 -16.81
C SER A 708 -31.89 -18.72 -16.56
N ASP A 709 -31.29 -19.27 -17.61
CA ASP A 709 -30.17 -20.22 -17.50
C ASP A 709 -28.93 -19.57 -16.88
N SER A 710 -28.63 -18.33 -17.27
CA SER A 710 -27.54 -17.55 -16.67
C SER A 710 -27.83 -17.18 -15.22
N ILE A 711 -29.08 -16.91 -14.83
CA ILE A 711 -29.40 -16.67 -13.41
C ILE A 711 -29.32 -17.97 -12.60
N VAL A 712 -29.67 -19.12 -13.21
CA VAL A 712 -29.55 -20.45 -12.58
C VAL A 712 -28.10 -20.83 -12.36
N SER A 713 -27.20 -20.58 -13.32
CA SER A 713 -25.78 -20.93 -13.16
C SER A 713 -25.14 -20.23 -11.95
N LEU A 714 -25.59 -19.02 -11.61
CA LEU A 714 -25.15 -18.30 -10.40
C LEU A 714 -25.56 -18.98 -9.09
N MET A 715 -26.53 -19.90 -9.11
CA MET A 715 -26.98 -20.63 -7.93
C MET A 715 -26.06 -21.82 -7.58
N ASP A 716 -25.33 -22.33 -8.56
CA ASP A 716 -24.30 -23.35 -8.35
C ASP A 716 -22.99 -22.73 -7.81
N GLU A 717 -22.86 -21.41 -7.89
CA GLU A 717 -21.77 -20.60 -7.35
C GLU A 717 -22.09 -20.13 -5.91
N ASP A 718 -21.08 -19.70 -5.14
CA ASP A 718 -21.22 -19.24 -3.73
C ASP A 718 -22.00 -17.89 -3.57
N ILE A 719 -23.02 -17.63 -4.39
CA ILE A 719 -23.89 -16.44 -4.33
C ILE A 719 -25.06 -16.66 -3.37
N GLN A 720 -25.37 -15.65 -2.55
CA GLN A 720 -26.47 -15.73 -1.59
C GLN A 720 -27.83 -15.75 -2.28
N ALA A 721 -28.75 -16.61 -1.81
CA ALA A 721 -30.11 -16.70 -2.33
C ALA A 721 -30.86 -15.35 -2.33
N SER A 722 -30.56 -14.46 -1.38
CA SER A 722 -31.12 -13.10 -1.34
C SER A 722 -30.75 -12.25 -2.55
N ASP A 723 -29.55 -12.42 -3.10
CA ASP A 723 -29.09 -11.66 -4.27
C ASP A 723 -29.66 -12.26 -5.55
N ILE A 724 -29.81 -13.59 -5.62
CA ILE A 724 -30.57 -14.25 -6.69
C ILE A 724 -32.01 -13.75 -6.73
N ILE A 725 -32.68 -13.65 -5.58
CA ILE A 725 -34.03 -13.08 -5.47
C ILE A 725 -34.06 -11.63 -5.96
N LYS A 726 -33.06 -10.82 -5.63
CA LYS A 726 -32.97 -9.44 -6.18
C LYS A 726 -32.81 -9.47 -7.70
N LEU A 727 -31.98 -10.35 -8.26
CA LEU A 727 -31.76 -10.47 -9.70
C LEU A 727 -33.04 -10.87 -10.43
N ILE A 728 -33.81 -11.82 -9.89
CA ILE A 728 -35.12 -12.23 -10.43
C ILE A 728 -36.10 -11.04 -10.45
N ASN A 729 -36.10 -10.22 -9.39
CA ASN A 729 -36.96 -9.05 -9.31
C ASN A 729 -36.52 -7.92 -10.27
N HIS A 730 -35.21 -7.79 -10.48
CA HIS A 730 -34.60 -6.78 -11.34
C HIS A 730 -34.82 -7.07 -12.82
N ASN A 731 -34.80 -8.35 -13.23
CA ASN A 731 -34.94 -8.76 -14.61
C ASN A 731 -36.40 -8.97 -15.04
N ILE A 732 -36.72 -8.67 -16.31
CA ILE A 732 -38.05 -8.88 -16.90
C ILE A 732 -38.28 -10.30 -17.42
N THR A 733 -37.22 -11.12 -17.45
CA THR A 733 -37.18 -12.47 -18.02
C THR A 733 -38.29 -13.38 -17.51
N LEU A 734 -38.93 -14.07 -18.45
CA LEU A 734 -39.96 -15.08 -18.18
C LEU A 734 -39.33 -16.46 -18.30
N TRP A 735 -39.34 -17.21 -17.20
CA TRP A 735 -38.69 -18.50 -17.05
C TRP A 735 -39.53 -19.62 -17.65
N ASP A 736 -38.88 -20.53 -18.38
CA ASP A 736 -39.51 -21.71 -18.96
C ASP A 736 -39.85 -22.77 -17.90
N ASP A 737 -38.87 -23.15 -17.09
CA ASP A 737 -39.03 -24.04 -15.96
C ASP A 737 -38.15 -23.66 -14.77
N CYS A 738 -38.40 -24.29 -13.62
CA CYS A 738 -37.62 -24.10 -12.40
C CYS A 738 -37.16 -25.43 -11.77
N LYS A 739 -37.14 -26.52 -12.56
CA LYS A 739 -36.98 -27.88 -12.03
C LYS A 739 -35.64 -28.13 -11.34
N SER A 740 -34.60 -27.38 -11.72
CA SER A 740 -33.26 -27.46 -11.14
C SER A 740 -33.13 -26.72 -9.80
N ILE A 741 -34.11 -25.90 -9.40
CA ILE A 741 -33.99 -25.02 -8.22
C ILE A 741 -34.68 -25.66 -7.02
N MET A 742 -33.92 -25.93 -5.95
CA MET A 742 -34.47 -26.54 -4.73
C MET A 742 -34.83 -25.53 -3.63
N ASP A 743 -34.34 -24.29 -3.71
CA ASP A 743 -34.58 -23.27 -2.68
C ASP A 743 -36.02 -22.75 -2.72
N GLU A 744 -36.75 -22.96 -1.63
CA GLU A 744 -38.15 -22.58 -1.46
C GLU A 744 -38.40 -21.08 -1.69
N SER A 745 -37.47 -20.22 -1.24
CA SER A 745 -37.64 -18.77 -1.29
C SER A 745 -37.46 -18.21 -2.70
N ILE A 746 -36.54 -18.79 -3.48
CA ILE A 746 -36.32 -18.46 -4.88
C ILE A 746 -37.51 -18.92 -5.73
N VAL A 747 -37.92 -20.18 -5.58
CA VAL A 747 -39.08 -20.74 -6.30
C VAL A 747 -40.34 -19.95 -5.96
N SER A 748 -40.57 -19.64 -4.69
CA SER A 748 -41.72 -18.82 -4.28
C SER A 748 -41.73 -17.43 -4.93
N THR A 749 -40.56 -16.79 -5.04
CA THR A 749 -40.42 -15.47 -5.67
C THR A 749 -40.85 -15.50 -7.13
N LEU A 750 -40.48 -16.53 -7.90
CA LEU A 750 -40.85 -16.67 -9.32
C LEU A 750 -42.37 -16.66 -9.51
N PHE A 751 -43.10 -17.35 -8.63
CA PHE A 751 -44.57 -17.44 -8.68
C PHE A 751 -45.23 -16.13 -8.22
N VAL A 752 -44.83 -15.58 -7.07
CA VAL A 752 -45.37 -14.31 -6.54
C VAL A 752 -45.25 -13.16 -7.56
N LYS A 753 -44.10 -13.10 -8.24
CA LYS A 753 -43.78 -12.05 -9.23
C LYS A 753 -44.26 -12.35 -10.64
N ASN A 754 -44.88 -13.52 -10.87
CA ASN A 754 -45.34 -13.98 -12.17
C ASN A 754 -44.23 -14.00 -13.23
N LYS A 755 -43.06 -14.52 -12.85
CA LYS A 755 -41.83 -14.58 -13.66
C LYS A 755 -41.56 -15.95 -14.27
N ILE A 756 -42.45 -16.91 -14.07
CA ILE A 756 -42.35 -18.25 -14.62
C ILE A 756 -43.59 -18.59 -15.45
N LYS A 757 -43.42 -19.38 -16.52
CA LYS A 757 -44.54 -19.87 -17.32
C LYS A 757 -45.44 -20.75 -16.49
N MET A 758 -46.75 -20.53 -16.62
CA MET A 758 -47.74 -21.45 -16.10
C MET A 758 -47.68 -22.74 -16.93
N THR A 759 -47.04 -23.75 -16.34
CA THR A 759 -47.09 -25.16 -16.76
C THR A 759 -47.41 -26.01 -15.55
N PHE A 760 -48.07 -27.15 -15.74
CA PHE A 760 -48.38 -28.02 -14.61
C PHE A 760 -47.12 -28.53 -13.92
N GLU A 761 -46.06 -28.80 -14.69
CA GLU A 761 -44.75 -29.23 -14.17
C GLU A 761 -44.10 -28.20 -13.23
N ASN A 762 -44.20 -26.90 -13.55
CA ASN A 762 -43.69 -25.85 -12.67
C ASN A 762 -44.50 -25.77 -11.37
N VAL A 763 -45.83 -25.91 -11.45
CA VAL A 763 -46.70 -25.92 -10.25
C VAL A 763 -46.38 -27.13 -9.36
N LYS A 764 -46.17 -28.32 -9.95
CA LYS A 764 -45.76 -29.51 -9.19
C LYS A 764 -44.43 -29.29 -8.48
N HIS A 765 -43.46 -28.70 -9.19
CA HIS A 765 -42.15 -28.40 -8.61
C HIS A 765 -42.26 -27.44 -7.43
N TYR A 766 -43.05 -26.36 -7.57
CA TYR A 766 -43.35 -25.43 -6.48
C TYR A 766 -43.91 -26.14 -5.23
N CYS A 767 -44.93 -26.99 -5.42
CA CYS A 767 -45.54 -27.75 -4.32
C CYS A 767 -44.52 -28.66 -3.62
N SER A 768 -43.65 -29.31 -4.41
CA SER A 768 -42.59 -30.16 -3.89
C SER A 768 -41.56 -29.41 -3.04
N CYS A 769 -41.22 -28.16 -3.40
CA CYS A 769 -40.27 -27.32 -2.66
C CYS A 769 -40.85 -26.82 -1.32
N ILE A 770 -42.14 -26.48 -1.28
CA ILE A 770 -42.82 -25.99 -0.06
C ILE A 770 -43.25 -27.15 0.85
N GLY A 771 -43.26 -28.37 0.32
CA GLY A 771 -43.68 -29.56 1.06
C GLY A 771 -45.18 -29.63 1.32
N SER A 772 -45.97 -28.90 0.53
CA SER A 772 -47.44 -28.91 0.56
C SER A 772 -47.97 -29.02 -0.86
N TRP A 773 -48.87 -29.98 -1.09
CA TRP A 773 -49.56 -30.16 -2.36
C TRP A 773 -50.92 -29.47 -2.39
N ASN A 774 -51.37 -28.88 -1.29
CA ASN A 774 -52.52 -27.98 -1.28
C ASN A 774 -52.13 -26.61 -1.85
N ILE A 775 -53.03 -26.01 -2.62
CA ILE A 775 -52.82 -24.67 -3.16
C ILE A 775 -52.86 -23.62 -2.04
N ASP A 776 -51.83 -22.79 -1.99
CA ASP A 776 -51.72 -21.66 -1.09
C ASP A 776 -52.17 -20.36 -1.79
N ASP A 777 -52.18 -19.25 -1.05
CA ASP A 777 -52.53 -17.93 -1.59
C ASP A 777 -51.65 -17.53 -2.79
N THR A 778 -50.38 -17.97 -2.81
CA THR A 778 -49.45 -17.69 -3.91
C THR A 778 -49.88 -18.39 -5.20
N LEU A 779 -50.13 -19.70 -5.15
CA LEU A 779 -50.57 -20.48 -6.30
C LEU A 779 -51.94 -20.02 -6.79
N VAL A 780 -52.85 -19.72 -5.87
CA VAL A 780 -54.16 -19.14 -6.20
C VAL A 780 -53.98 -17.87 -7.03
N ALA A 781 -53.20 -16.91 -6.52
CA ALA A 781 -52.94 -15.66 -7.22
C ALA A 781 -52.23 -15.87 -8.57
N PHE A 782 -51.27 -16.80 -8.65
CA PHE A 782 -50.53 -17.11 -9.86
C PHE A 782 -51.42 -17.77 -10.94
N MET A 783 -52.20 -18.78 -10.58
CA MET A 783 -53.12 -19.47 -11.49
C MET A 783 -54.20 -18.52 -12.00
N ASN A 784 -54.79 -17.71 -11.11
CA ASN A 784 -55.80 -16.72 -11.50
C ASN A 784 -55.25 -15.64 -12.44
N ARG A 785 -54.01 -15.17 -12.24
CA ARG A 785 -53.35 -14.25 -13.18
C ARG A 785 -53.09 -14.88 -14.54
N ASN A 786 -52.90 -16.20 -14.60
CA ASN A 786 -52.65 -16.97 -15.81
C ASN A 786 -53.84 -17.88 -16.17
N GLU A 787 -55.07 -17.39 -16.02
CA GLU A 787 -56.30 -18.19 -16.14
C GLU A 787 -56.37 -19.02 -17.42
N GLU A 788 -56.18 -18.42 -18.59
CA GLU A 788 -56.25 -19.11 -19.88
C GLU A 788 -55.23 -20.25 -19.98
N LYS A 789 -53.99 -20.01 -19.52
CA LYS A 789 -52.91 -21.01 -19.53
C LYS A 789 -53.14 -22.11 -18.51
N SER A 790 -53.64 -21.76 -17.33
CA SER A 790 -54.04 -22.74 -16.32
C SER A 790 -55.08 -23.70 -16.86
N MET A 791 -56.13 -23.18 -17.51
CA MET A 791 -57.15 -24.00 -18.15
C MET A 791 -56.56 -24.89 -19.25
N GLU A 792 -55.69 -24.34 -20.10
CA GLU A 792 -55.02 -25.09 -21.17
C GLU A 792 -54.23 -26.29 -20.60
N GLU A 793 -53.43 -26.07 -19.56
CA GLU A 793 -52.62 -27.13 -18.94
C GLU A 793 -53.47 -28.22 -18.28
N PHE A 794 -54.52 -27.85 -17.53
CA PHE A 794 -55.43 -28.82 -16.90
C PHE A 794 -56.17 -29.70 -17.93
N THR A 795 -56.48 -29.18 -19.10
CA THR A 795 -57.12 -29.97 -20.17
C THR A 795 -56.18 -30.97 -20.83
N LYS A 796 -54.85 -30.77 -20.74
CA LYS A 796 -53.84 -31.69 -21.31
C LYS A 796 -53.51 -32.86 -20.39
N LEU A 797 -53.87 -32.78 -19.10
CA LEU A 797 -53.56 -33.83 -18.13
C LEU A 797 -54.24 -35.15 -18.52
N VAL A 798 -53.48 -36.23 -18.41
CA VAL A 798 -53.97 -37.60 -18.59
C VAL A 798 -54.12 -38.22 -17.21
N GLY A 799 -55.09 -39.13 -17.05
CA GLY A 799 -55.33 -39.78 -15.76
C GLY A 799 -54.05 -40.41 -15.22
N ASN A 800 -53.64 -39.97 -14.03
CA ASN A 800 -52.38 -40.33 -13.40
C ASN A 800 -52.66 -40.84 -11.97
N ASN A 801 -51.86 -41.80 -11.50
CA ASN A 801 -52.02 -42.40 -10.16
C ASN A 801 -51.10 -41.75 -9.11
N ASP A 802 -50.63 -40.52 -9.36
CA ASP A 802 -49.74 -39.79 -8.45
C ASP A 802 -50.57 -39.15 -7.32
N GLU A 803 -50.38 -39.64 -6.09
CA GLU A 803 -51.10 -39.18 -4.89
C GLU A 803 -50.96 -37.67 -4.68
N HIS A 804 -49.81 -37.10 -5.02
CA HIS A 804 -49.53 -35.68 -4.91
C HIS A 804 -50.26 -34.83 -5.96
N GLU A 805 -50.39 -35.34 -7.19
CA GLU A 805 -51.18 -34.66 -8.24
C GLU A 805 -52.67 -34.69 -7.90
N ILE A 806 -53.14 -35.79 -7.32
CA ILE A 806 -54.52 -35.94 -6.86
C ILE A 806 -54.82 -34.91 -5.78
N GLU A 807 -53.94 -34.77 -4.77
CA GLU A 807 -54.08 -33.78 -3.71
C GLU A 807 -54.12 -32.34 -4.26
N LEU A 808 -53.20 -32.00 -5.17
CA LEU A 808 -53.14 -30.69 -5.80
C LEU A 808 -54.40 -30.36 -6.61
N LEU A 809 -54.85 -31.29 -7.46
CA LEU A 809 -56.03 -31.09 -8.29
C LEU A 809 -57.32 -31.00 -7.46
N ALA A 810 -57.43 -31.81 -6.40
CA ALA A 810 -58.55 -31.71 -5.45
C ALA A 810 -58.56 -30.33 -4.76
N SER A 811 -57.40 -29.86 -4.31
CA SER A 811 -57.25 -28.54 -3.68
C SER A 811 -57.67 -27.39 -4.61
N VAL A 812 -57.31 -27.46 -5.91
CA VAL A 812 -57.70 -26.47 -6.93
C VAL A 812 -59.21 -26.34 -7.08
N VAL A 813 -59.94 -27.46 -7.11
CA VAL A 813 -61.40 -27.44 -7.32
C VAL A 813 -62.18 -27.16 -6.04
N GLN A 814 -61.57 -27.32 -4.87
CA GLN A 814 -62.17 -27.02 -3.57
C GLN A 814 -61.96 -25.55 -3.14
N SER A 815 -60.88 -24.89 -3.57
CA SER A 815 -60.59 -23.50 -3.16
C SER A 815 -61.56 -22.48 -3.76
N ASP A 816 -62.25 -21.74 -2.91
CA ASP A 816 -63.18 -20.67 -3.31
C ASP A 816 -62.49 -19.46 -3.96
N ASP A 817 -61.20 -19.26 -3.70
CA ASP A 817 -60.44 -18.13 -4.22
C ASP A 817 -59.93 -18.37 -5.66
N ILE A 818 -60.01 -19.60 -6.18
CA ILE A 818 -59.71 -19.93 -7.58
C ILE A 818 -60.85 -19.48 -8.50
N ASN A 819 -60.51 -18.90 -9.64
CA ASN A 819 -61.48 -18.55 -10.68
C ASN A 819 -62.24 -19.80 -11.15
N ASP A 820 -63.57 -19.74 -11.16
CA ASP A 820 -64.44 -20.88 -11.50
C ASP A 820 -64.13 -21.49 -12.87
N ASN A 821 -63.69 -20.71 -13.86
CA ASN A 821 -63.32 -21.25 -15.17
C ASN A 821 -62.13 -22.22 -15.11
N ILE A 822 -61.18 -21.99 -14.20
CA ILE A 822 -60.04 -22.87 -13.96
C ILE A 822 -60.56 -24.19 -13.36
N ALA A 823 -61.38 -24.12 -12.30
CA ALA A 823 -62.01 -25.30 -11.71
C ALA A 823 -62.85 -26.07 -12.74
N PHE A 824 -63.61 -25.37 -13.59
CA PHE A 824 -64.40 -25.97 -14.66
C PHE A 824 -63.54 -26.71 -15.69
N SER A 825 -62.33 -26.23 -15.99
CA SER A 825 -61.40 -26.92 -16.89
C SER A 825 -60.97 -28.28 -16.32
N VAL A 826 -60.77 -28.38 -15.00
CA VAL A 826 -60.48 -29.65 -14.30
C VAL A 826 -61.70 -30.57 -14.37
N PHE A 827 -62.90 -30.06 -14.09
CA PHE A 827 -64.14 -30.87 -14.15
C PHE A 827 -64.43 -31.42 -15.55
N ASN A 828 -64.16 -30.64 -16.60
CA ASN A 828 -64.40 -31.05 -17.98
C ASN A 828 -63.41 -32.13 -18.46
N ASN A 829 -62.30 -32.36 -17.74
CA ASN A 829 -61.37 -33.44 -18.04
C ASN A 829 -61.87 -34.75 -17.42
N HIS A 830 -62.51 -35.59 -18.24
CA HIS A 830 -63.10 -36.86 -17.79
C HIS A 830 -62.10 -37.82 -17.13
N CYS A 831 -60.81 -37.71 -17.45
CA CYS A 831 -59.77 -38.53 -16.82
C CYS A 831 -59.52 -38.17 -15.35
N LEU A 832 -60.00 -37.01 -14.88
CA LEU A 832 -59.77 -36.49 -13.54
C LEU A 832 -61.00 -36.61 -12.63
N ILE A 833 -62.11 -37.21 -13.10
CA ILE A 833 -63.36 -37.27 -12.31
C ILE A 833 -63.13 -37.95 -10.96
N ASP A 834 -62.43 -39.09 -10.96
CA ASP A 834 -62.18 -39.90 -9.75
C ASP A 834 -61.38 -39.15 -8.67
N ILE A 835 -60.71 -38.05 -9.03
CA ILE A 835 -59.86 -37.23 -8.13
C ILE A 835 -60.71 -36.37 -7.21
N TRP A 836 -61.79 -35.77 -7.72
CA TRP A 836 -62.59 -34.78 -6.99
C TRP A 836 -64.02 -35.25 -6.70
N CYS A 837 -64.49 -36.34 -7.32
CA CYS A 837 -65.89 -36.79 -7.16
C CYS A 837 -66.21 -37.39 -5.79
N ASN A 838 -65.20 -37.66 -4.96
CA ASN A 838 -65.38 -38.25 -3.64
C ASN A 838 -65.69 -37.22 -2.54
N ASP A 839 -65.41 -35.93 -2.80
CA ASP A 839 -65.54 -34.83 -1.84
C ASP A 839 -66.47 -33.72 -2.38
N LEU A 840 -67.66 -34.10 -2.87
CA LEU A 840 -68.60 -33.15 -3.48
C LEU A 840 -69.15 -32.14 -2.46
N SER A 841 -69.14 -32.49 -1.17
CA SER A 841 -69.49 -31.60 -0.06
C SER A 841 -68.53 -30.43 0.12
N GLN A 842 -67.27 -30.55 -0.33
CA GLN A 842 -66.26 -29.50 -0.22
C GLN A 842 -66.30 -28.51 -1.39
N LEU A 843 -67.12 -28.77 -2.42
CA LEU A 843 -67.27 -27.87 -3.57
C LEU A 843 -68.36 -26.84 -3.29
N ASN A 844 -68.10 -25.57 -3.61
CA ASN A 844 -69.13 -24.54 -3.48
C ASN A 844 -70.35 -24.77 -4.40
N GLU A 845 -71.47 -24.10 -4.06
CA GLU A 845 -72.75 -24.30 -4.76
C GLU A 845 -72.66 -24.06 -6.28
N THR A 846 -71.84 -23.12 -6.73
CA THR A 846 -71.68 -22.79 -8.15
C THR A 846 -71.04 -23.96 -8.91
N ARG A 847 -69.98 -24.55 -8.34
CA ARG A 847 -69.25 -25.67 -8.92
C ARG A 847 -70.06 -26.96 -8.89
N VAL A 848 -70.76 -27.24 -7.78
CA VAL A 848 -71.70 -28.36 -7.69
C VAL A 848 -72.80 -28.23 -8.74
N ARG A 849 -73.37 -27.04 -8.93
CA ARG A 849 -74.36 -26.80 -10.00
C ARG A 849 -73.77 -27.09 -11.37
N TYR A 850 -72.56 -26.61 -11.65
CA TYR A 850 -71.89 -26.79 -12.93
C TYR A 850 -71.71 -28.27 -13.28
N VAL A 851 -71.14 -29.09 -12.38
CA VAL A 851 -70.87 -30.52 -12.65
C VAL A 851 -72.15 -31.32 -12.84
N VAL A 852 -73.23 -30.96 -12.14
CA VAL A 852 -74.55 -31.58 -12.29
C VAL A 852 -75.24 -31.13 -13.59
N ASP A 853 -75.20 -29.84 -13.92
CA ASP A 853 -75.81 -29.28 -15.14
C ASP A 853 -75.15 -29.79 -16.42
N LYS A 854 -73.84 -29.99 -16.38
CA LYS A 854 -73.08 -30.59 -17.48
C LYS A 854 -73.23 -32.11 -17.57
N GLY A 855 -73.87 -32.74 -16.59
CA GLY A 855 -74.03 -34.19 -16.52
C GLY A 855 -72.72 -34.93 -16.28
N ILE A 856 -71.73 -34.28 -15.66
CA ILE A 856 -70.43 -34.87 -15.32
C ILE A 856 -70.60 -35.84 -14.14
N ILE A 857 -71.42 -35.46 -13.15
CA ILE A 857 -71.83 -36.30 -12.02
C ILE A 857 -73.35 -36.53 -12.08
N SER A 858 -73.75 -37.79 -11.95
CA SER A 858 -75.15 -38.18 -11.74
C SER A 858 -75.50 -38.15 -10.26
N ILE A 859 -76.69 -37.65 -9.93
CA ILE A 859 -77.20 -37.67 -8.56
C ILE A 859 -77.60 -39.10 -8.17
N SER A 860 -76.79 -39.70 -7.32
CA SER A 860 -76.97 -40.97 -6.63
C SER A 860 -77.32 -40.73 -5.15
N PRO A 861 -77.77 -41.75 -4.40
CA PRO A 861 -78.00 -41.61 -2.97
C PRO A 861 -76.77 -41.11 -2.20
N SER A 862 -75.59 -41.61 -2.54
CA SER A 862 -74.32 -41.21 -1.89
C SER A 862 -73.94 -39.76 -2.20
N SER A 863 -73.89 -39.39 -3.48
CA SER A 863 -73.54 -38.02 -3.90
C SER A 863 -74.56 -36.98 -3.43
N TYR A 864 -75.84 -37.35 -3.40
CA TYR A 864 -76.88 -36.50 -2.82
C TYR A 864 -76.64 -36.23 -1.33
N GLN A 865 -76.41 -37.28 -0.54
CA GLN A 865 -76.17 -37.14 0.91
C GLN A 865 -74.89 -36.36 1.20
N ASP A 866 -73.82 -36.61 0.45
CA ASP A 866 -72.57 -35.87 0.56
C ASP A 866 -72.81 -34.36 0.35
N ILE A 867 -73.39 -33.97 -0.80
CA ILE A 867 -73.63 -32.54 -1.10
C ILE A 867 -74.54 -31.86 -0.07
N ILE A 868 -75.65 -32.48 0.34
CA ILE A 868 -76.61 -31.81 1.24
C ILE A 868 -76.11 -31.71 2.68
N THR A 869 -75.04 -32.42 3.04
CA THR A 869 -74.43 -32.34 4.38
C THR A 869 -73.92 -30.92 4.64
N GLU A 870 -73.17 -30.35 3.69
CA GLU A 870 -72.65 -28.97 3.77
C GLU A 870 -73.52 -27.94 3.02
N HIS A 871 -74.29 -28.37 2.00
CA HIS A 871 -75.18 -27.50 1.22
C HIS A 871 -76.67 -27.90 1.27
N PRO A 872 -77.36 -27.83 2.43
CA PRO A 872 -78.75 -28.28 2.57
C PRO A 872 -79.75 -27.60 1.62
N GLN A 873 -79.50 -26.33 1.26
CA GLN A 873 -80.36 -25.55 0.37
C GLN A 873 -80.39 -26.11 -1.06
N MET A 874 -79.37 -26.87 -1.47
CA MET A 874 -79.30 -27.49 -2.78
C MET A 874 -80.21 -28.73 -2.92
N SER A 875 -80.74 -29.26 -1.82
CA SER A 875 -81.58 -30.47 -1.81
C SER A 875 -82.68 -30.44 -2.87
N LYS A 876 -83.50 -29.37 -2.91
CA LYS A 876 -84.56 -29.23 -3.92
C LYS A 876 -84.01 -29.21 -5.35
N TYR A 877 -82.92 -28.48 -5.58
CA TYR A 877 -82.31 -28.38 -6.90
C TYR A 877 -81.85 -29.75 -7.40
N LEU A 878 -81.10 -30.50 -6.58
CA LEU A 878 -80.57 -31.82 -6.93
C LEU A 878 -81.69 -32.82 -7.21
N LEU A 879 -82.72 -32.81 -6.37
CA LEU A 879 -83.84 -33.74 -6.49
C LEU A 879 -84.70 -33.47 -7.74
N CYS A 880 -84.85 -32.19 -8.13
CA CYS A 880 -85.58 -31.84 -9.34
C CYS A 880 -84.80 -32.14 -10.64
N LYS A 881 -83.49 -32.42 -10.59
CA LYS A 881 -82.68 -32.61 -11.81
C LYS A 881 -82.95 -33.93 -12.53
N ASN A 882 -83.11 -35.02 -11.78
CA ASN A 882 -83.45 -36.32 -12.36
C ASN A 882 -84.49 -37.05 -11.49
N PRO A 883 -85.75 -36.60 -11.49
CA PRO A 883 -86.80 -37.17 -10.66
C PRO A 883 -87.04 -38.65 -10.98
N ASP A 884 -86.81 -39.08 -12.23
CA ASP A 884 -87.02 -40.46 -12.67
C ASP A 884 -86.04 -41.42 -11.96
N ASN A 885 -84.76 -41.05 -11.88
CA ASN A 885 -83.74 -41.83 -11.18
C ASN A 885 -84.01 -41.92 -9.67
N ILE A 886 -84.43 -40.80 -9.08
CA ILE A 886 -84.70 -40.71 -7.64
C ILE A 886 -85.88 -41.59 -7.26
N ILE A 887 -86.90 -41.69 -8.11
CA ILE A 887 -88.03 -42.59 -7.85
C ILE A 887 -87.62 -44.06 -7.99
N SER A 888 -86.75 -44.41 -8.95
CA SER A 888 -86.30 -45.80 -9.09
C SER A 888 -85.45 -46.29 -7.93
N GLU A 889 -84.65 -45.39 -7.32
CA GLU A 889 -83.76 -45.70 -6.19
C GLU A 889 -84.29 -45.17 -4.85
N TRP A 890 -85.60 -44.90 -4.75
CA TRP A 890 -86.22 -44.18 -3.63
C TRP A 890 -85.80 -44.68 -2.24
N ASP A 891 -85.75 -46.00 -2.05
CA ASP A 891 -85.48 -46.63 -0.75
C ASP A 891 -84.01 -46.51 -0.32
N GLU A 892 -83.12 -46.09 -1.22
CA GLU A 892 -81.71 -45.85 -0.94
C GLU A 892 -81.44 -44.40 -0.50
N PHE A 893 -82.34 -43.47 -0.82
CA PHE A 893 -82.24 -42.07 -0.39
C PHE A 893 -82.81 -41.89 1.03
N ALA A 894 -82.01 -41.31 1.93
CA ALA A 894 -82.50 -40.86 3.23
C ALA A 894 -83.20 -39.49 3.12
N PHE A 895 -84.52 -39.50 2.89
CA PHE A 895 -85.32 -38.27 2.87
C PHE A 895 -85.83 -37.91 4.27
N SER A 896 -85.83 -36.61 4.59
CA SER A 896 -86.67 -36.13 5.69
C SER A 896 -88.15 -36.19 5.26
N ILE A 897 -89.05 -36.52 6.20
CA ILE A 897 -90.49 -36.55 5.91
C ILE A 897 -91.01 -35.18 5.42
N THR A 898 -90.41 -34.08 5.86
CA THR A 898 -90.69 -32.73 5.35
C THR A 898 -90.37 -32.63 3.87
N THR A 899 -89.20 -33.09 3.44
CA THR A 899 -88.76 -33.12 2.02
C THR A 899 -89.71 -33.97 1.16
N VAL A 900 -90.08 -35.17 1.63
CA VAL A 900 -91.01 -36.07 0.92
C VAL A 900 -92.37 -35.40 0.66
N VAL A 901 -92.88 -34.67 1.66
CA VAL A 901 -94.17 -33.97 1.54
C VAL A 901 -94.04 -32.71 0.69
N GLU A 902 -92.91 -32.00 0.76
CA GLU A 902 -92.62 -30.86 -0.12
C GLU A 902 -92.53 -31.25 -1.60
N MET A 903 -92.00 -32.45 -1.92
CA MET A 903 -91.97 -32.98 -3.29
C MET A 903 -93.36 -33.03 -3.95
N LEU A 904 -94.43 -33.24 -3.17
CA LEU A 904 -95.82 -33.21 -3.67
C LEU A 904 -96.26 -31.83 -4.18
N SER A 905 -95.48 -30.79 -3.88
CA SER A 905 -95.69 -29.44 -4.39
C SER A 905 -94.82 -29.10 -5.61
N TRP A 906 -93.82 -29.94 -5.93
CA TRP A 906 -92.88 -29.70 -7.02
C TRP A 906 -93.42 -30.27 -8.33
N ILE A 907 -93.32 -29.49 -9.41
CA ILE A 907 -93.95 -29.85 -10.69
C ILE A 907 -93.27 -31.06 -11.35
N GLU A 908 -91.97 -31.23 -11.11
CA GLU A 908 -91.13 -32.32 -11.61
C GLU A 908 -91.61 -33.70 -11.13
N TYR A 909 -92.24 -33.75 -9.94
CA TYR A 909 -92.73 -34.98 -9.32
C TYR A 909 -94.23 -35.24 -9.55
N LYS A 910 -94.92 -34.42 -10.38
CA LYS A 910 -96.38 -34.53 -10.57
C LYS A 910 -96.84 -35.93 -10.99
N LYS A 911 -96.09 -36.62 -11.84
CA LYS A 911 -96.40 -38.00 -12.30
C LYS A 911 -96.16 -39.08 -11.22
N TYR A 912 -95.45 -38.76 -10.15
CA TYR A 912 -95.04 -39.68 -9.09
C TYR A 912 -95.78 -39.47 -7.78
N HIS A 913 -96.70 -38.52 -7.71
CA HIS A 913 -97.45 -38.22 -6.49
C HIS A 913 -98.06 -39.46 -5.82
N ASN A 914 -98.68 -40.36 -6.60
CA ASN A 914 -99.24 -41.59 -6.03
C ASN A 914 -98.16 -42.48 -5.38
N PHE A 915 -97.01 -42.62 -6.03
CA PHE A 915 -95.87 -43.37 -5.47
C PHE A 915 -95.36 -42.70 -4.18
N ILE A 916 -95.14 -41.38 -4.20
CA ILE A 916 -94.66 -40.61 -3.04
C ILE A 916 -95.62 -40.73 -1.86
N LEU A 917 -96.93 -40.57 -2.11
CA LEU A 917 -97.95 -40.75 -1.07
C LEU A 917 -97.83 -42.14 -0.44
N ASN A 918 -97.72 -43.21 -1.22
CA ASN A 918 -97.65 -44.57 -0.66
C ASN A 918 -96.38 -44.86 0.16
N LYS A 919 -95.34 -44.02 0.06
CA LYS A 919 -94.10 -44.12 0.84
C LYS A 919 -94.15 -43.34 2.16
N ILE A 920 -95.17 -42.52 2.39
CA ILE A 920 -95.34 -41.79 3.65
C ILE A 920 -95.87 -42.75 4.72
N GLU A 921 -95.09 -42.97 5.77
CA GLU A 921 -95.51 -43.77 6.91
C GLU A 921 -96.43 -42.97 7.84
N MET A 922 -97.54 -43.55 8.26
CA MET A 922 -98.56 -42.89 9.09
C MET A 922 -98.00 -42.37 10.44
N GLU A 923 -97.01 -43.08 10.98
CA GLU A 923 -96.33 -42.73 12.24
C GLU A 923 -95.51 -41.44 12.13
N SER A 924 -94.96 -41.16 10.94
CA SER A 924 -94.13 -39.98 10.65
C SER A 924 -94.94 -38.68 10.52
N ILE A 925 -96.27 -38.77 10.41
CA ILE A 925 -97.15 -37.60 10.25
C ILE A 925 -97.21 -36.83 11.56
N THR A 926 -96.62 -35.64 11.57
CA THR A 926 -96.76 -34.62 12.62
C THR A 926 -97.91 -33.65 12.27
N PRO A 927 -98.38 -32.79 13.20
CA PRO A 927 -99.42 -31.80 12.89
C PRO A 927 -99.05 -30.86 11.73
N ALA A 928 -97.76 -30.52 11.57
CA ALA A 928 -97.29 -29.69 10.46
C ALA A 928 -97.38 -30.42 9.11
N ILE A 929 -96.96 -31.69 9.08
CA ILE A 929 -97.06 -32.56 7.89
C ILE A 929 -98.52 -32.85 7.55
N ALA A 930 -99.36 -33.10 8.55
CA ALA A 930 -100.80 -33.26 8.40
C ALA A 930 -101.42 -32.05 7.68
N ASN A 931 -101.05 -30.82 8.10
CA ASN A 931 -101.50 -29.62 7.42
C ASN A 931 -101.00 -29.55 5.96
N ALA A 932 -99.72 -29.87 5.70
CA ALA A 932 -99.20 -29.87 4.34
C ALA A 932 -99.91 -30.90 3.44
N LEU A 933 -100.21 -32.10 3.94
CA LEU A 933 -100.96 -33.14 3.24
C LEU A 933 -102.41 -32.72 2.96
N LEU A 934 -103.11 -32.13 3.93
CA LEU A 934 -104.48 -31.64 3.72
C LEU A 934 -104.53 -30.48 2.72
N SER A 935 -103.53 -29.61 2.73
CA SER A 935 -103.36 -28.57 1.72
C SER A 935 -103.15 -29.19 0.33
N TYR A 936 -102.35 -30.24 0.22
CA TYR A 936 -102.17 -31.00 -1.01
C TYR A 936 -103.50 -31.62 -1.49
N PHE A 937 -104.22 -32.36 -0.65
CA PHE A 937 -105.50 -33.01 -1.00
C PHE A 937 -106.63 -32.01 -1.35
N SER A 938 -106.50 -30.76 -0.90
CA SER A 938 -107.45 -29.70 -1.26
C SER A 938 -107.31 -29.24 -2.71
N LYS A 939 -106.17 -29.52 -3.38
CA LYS A 939 -105.91 -29.08 -4.76
C LYS A 939 -106.70 -29.88 -5.80
N PRO A 940 -107.13 -29.31 -6.94
CA PRO A 940 -107.95 -30.00 -7.94
C PRO A 940 -107.31 -31.29 -8.49
N ASP A 941 -106.00 -31.25 -8.74
CA ASP A 941 -105.23 -32.28 -9.44
C ASP A 941 -104.44 -33.20 -8.49
N SER A 942 -104.79 -33.22 -7.20
CA SER A 942 -104.10 -34.05 -6.20
C SER A 942 -104.48 -35.53 -6.36
N GLU A 943 -103.51 -36.42 -6.29
CA GLU A 943 -103.76 -37.85 -6.06
C GLU A 943 -104.31 -38.05 -4.65
N PHE A 944 -105.13 -39.08 -4.45
CA PHE A 944 -105.81 -39.29 -3.17
C PHE A 944 -105.43 -40.62 -2.52
N ASN A 945 -104.95 -40.54 -1.28
CA ASN A 945 -104.68 -41.70 -0.44
C ASN A 945 -105.57 -41.62 0.81
N LEU A 946 -106.52 -42.55 0.92
CA LEU A 946 -107.56 -42.53 1.96
C LEU A 946 -106.97 -42.67 3.37
N SER A 947 -105.96 -43.53 3.57
CA SER A 947 -105.35 -43.73 4.88
C SER A 947 -104.61 -42.48 5.36
N LEU A 948 -103.78 -41.89 4.50
CA LEU A 948 -103.03 -40.68 4.82
C LEU A 948 -103.95 -39.48 5.02
N TYR A 949 -104.98 -39.36 4.19
CA TYR A 949 -106.00 -38.34 4.36
C TYR A 949 -106.67 -38.46 5.74
N THR A 950 -107.05 -39.67 6.13
CA THR A 950 -107.71 -39.92 7.42
C THR A 950 -106.80 -39.58 8.60
N GLU A 951 -105.53 -39.99 8.53
CA GLU A 951 -104.52 -39.71 9.56
C GLU A 951 -104.18 -38.22 9.63
N ALA A 952 -104.05 -37.56 8.47
CA ALA A 952 -103.81 -36.12 8.40
C ALA A 952 -105.01 -35.33 8.96
N MET A 953 -106.24 -35.75 8.67
CA MET A 953 -107.45 -35.18 9.29
C MET A 953 -107.41 -35.32 10.81
N GLU A 954 -107.10 -36.52 11.34
CA GLU A 954 -107.02 -36.78 12.78
C GLU A 954 -105.92 -35.98 13.50
N LYS A 955 -104.74 -35.88 12.90
CA LYS A 955 -103.57 -35.21 13.50
C LYS A 955 -103.52 -33.71 13.25
N SER A 956 -104.26 -33.18 12.27
CA SER A 956 -104.29 -31.75 12.00
C SER A 956 -105.06 -31.00 13.07
N SER A 957 -104.39 -30.03 13.69
CA SER A 957 -104.98 -29.08 14.61
C SER A 957 -105.65 -27.88 13.93
N ASN A 958 -105.68 -27.83 12.58
CA ASN A 958 -106.23 -26.70 11.81
C ASN A 958 -107.67 -27.01 11.34
N PRO A 959 -108.71 -26.47 12.01
CA PRO A 959 -110.09 -26.82 11.72
C PRO A 959 -110.54 -26.32 10.33
N ALA A 960 -110.06 -25.15 9.90
CA ALA A 960 -110.40 -24.57 8.60
C ALA A 960 -109.84 -25.44 7.47
N LEU A 961 -108.61 -25.92 7.62
CA LEU A 961 -107.98 -26.77 6.61
C LEU A 961 -108.62 -28.17 6.56
N ASN A 962 -108.99 -28.74 7.71
CA ASN A 962 -109.76 -29.97 7.78
C ASN A 962 -111.11 -29.85 7.04
N VAL A 963 -111.81 -28.72 7.22
CA VAL A 963 -113.07 -28.44 6.54
C VAL A 963 -112.86 -28.26 5.04
N LEU A 964 -111.84 -27.51 4.64
CA LEU A 964 -111.52 -27.26 3.23
C LEU A 964 -111.18 -28.56 2.50
N ALA A 965 -110.27 -29.37 3.06
CA ALA A 965 -109.87 -30.64 2.48
C ALA A 965 -111.07 -31.59 2.37
N SER A 966 -111.90 -31.69 3.42
CA SER A 966 -113.12 -32.51 3.40
C SER A 966 -114.13 -32.02 2.38
N THR A 967 -114.31 -30.70 2.27
CA THR A 967 -115.19 -30.10 1.26
C THR A 967 -114.74 -30.48 -0.14
N CYS A 968 -113.46 -30.29 -0.45
CA CYS A 968 -112.88 -30.61 -1.76
C CYS A 968 -112.99 -32.10 -2.08
N CYS A 969 -112.58 -32.99 -1.18
CA CYS A 969 -112.60 -34.43 -1.40
C CYS A 969 -114.02 -35.00 -1.55
N ILE A 970 -115.00 -34.46 -0.81
CA ILE A 970 -116.42 -34.86 -0.89
C ILE A 970 -117.07 -34.32 -2.16
N ALA A 971 -116.85 -33.05 -2.49
CA ALA A 971 -117.40 -32.43 -3.70
C ALA A 971 -116.94 -33.17 -4.97
N LYS A 972 -115.67 -33.60 -5.01
CA LYS A 972 -115.12 -34.42 -6.09
C LYS A 972 -115.56 -35.88 -6.08
N ARG A 973 -116.28 -36.33 -5.05
CA ARG A 973 -116.72 -37.73 -4.84
C ARG A 973 -115.56 -38.73 -4.76
N ILE A 974 -114.39 -38.27 -4.32
CA ILE A 974 -113.19 -39.10 -4.19
C ILE A 974 -113.32 -40.04 -2.99
N ILE A 975 -113.96 -39.56 -1.91
CA ILE A 975 -114.24 -40.37 -0.73
C ILE A 975 -115.58 -41.07 -0.93
N ALA A 976 -115.58 -42.39 -0.86
CA ALA A 976 -116.82 -43.16 -0.90
C ALA A 976 -117.68 -42.84 0.33
N ILE A 977 -119.01 -42.73 0.13
CA ILE A 977 -119.95 -42.32 1.18
C ILE A 977 -119.86 -43.17 2.45
N ASN A 978 -119.53 -44.46 2.30
CA ASN A 978 -119.39 -45.41 3.41
C ASN A 978 -118.11 -45.20 4.24
N GLU A 979 -117.10 -44.51 3.71
CA GLU A 979 -115.85 -44.19 4.41
C GLU A 979 -115.97 -42.93 5.27
N LEU A 980 -116.84 -41.97 4.87
CA LEU A 980 -117.04 -40.70 5.57
C LEU A 980 -117.35 -40.84 7.08
N PRO A 981 -118.22 -41.76 7.54
CA PRO A 981 -118.49 -41.91 8.97
C PRO A 981 -117.22 -42.28 9.76
N ASN A 982 -116.38 -43.17 9.20
CA ASN A 982 -115.15 -43.62 9.85
C ASN A 982 -114.11 -42.51 9.92
N ILE A 983 -113.98 -41.70 8.86
CA ILE A 983 -113.06 -40.55 8.83
C ILE A 983 -113.48 -39.54 9.90
N PHE A 984 -114.75 -39.12 9.90
CA PHE A 984 -115.25 -38.12 10.86
C PHE A 984 -115.20 -38.61 12.31
N ALA A 985 -115.46 -39.90 12.55
CA ALA A 985 -115.36 -40.49 13.88
C ALA A 985 -113.94 -40.40 14.47
N LYS A 986 -112.91 -40.49 13.63
CA LYS A 986 -111.50 -40.37 14.04
C LYS A 986 -111.07 -38.92 14.25
N THR A 987 -111.52 -38.00 13.41
CA THR A 987 -111.10 -36.58 13.46
C THR A 987 -111.55 -35.85 14.74
N LYS A 988 -112.70 -36.23 15.33
CA LYS A 988 -113.34 -35.60 16.51
C LYS A 988 -113.45 -34.05 16.40
N GLY A 989 -114.10 -33.41 17.37
CA GLY A 989 -114.24 -31.95 17.40
C GLY A 989 -115.28 -31.43 16.40
N ILE A 990 -114.88 -30.59 15.43
CA ILE A 990 -115.84 -29.89 14.57
C ILE A 990 -116.71 -30.82 13.71
N PHE A 991 -116.27 -32.05 13.41
CA PHE A 991 -117.05 -33.04 12.64
C PHE A 991 -117.90 -33.97 13.52
N GLU A 992 -117.89 -33.78 14.84
CA GLU A 992 -118.59 -34.65 15.78
C GLU A 992 -120.11 -34.62 15.55
N GLY A 993 -120.71 -35.81 15.44
CA GLY A 993 -122.11 -36.00 15.09
C GLY A 993 -122.34 -36.36 13.62
N LEU A 994 -121.36 -36.20 12.73
CA LEU A 994 -121.46 -36.67 11.34
C LEU A 994 -121.34 -38.19 11.19
N GLU A 995 -120.72 -38.86 12.17
CA GLU A 995 -120.55 -40.32 12.19
C GLU A 995 -121.85 -41.06 12.59
N LYS A 996 -122.80 -40.38 13.26
CA LYS A 996 -124.02 -40.98 13.81
C LYS A 996 -125.22 -40.80 12.89
N GLN A 997 -125.67 -41.91 12.28
CA GLN A 997 -126.80 -41.88 11.34
C GLN A 997 -128.11 -41.43 12.01
N GLY A 998 -128.77 -40.44 11.39
CA GLY A 998 -130.05 -39.93 11.85
C GLY A 998 -129.95 -38.77 12.85
N GLU A 999 -128.77 -38.40 13.30
CA GLU A 999 -128.55 -37.22 14.13
C GLU A 999 -128.55 -35.93 13.30
N VAL A 1000 -128.80 -34.80 13.95
CA VAL A 1000 -128.68 -33.48 13.34
C VAL A 1000 -127.28 -32.97 13.64
N TYR A 1001 -126.43 -32.94 12.63
CA TYR A 1001 -125.13 -32.33 12.72
C TYR A 1001 -125.25 -30.81 12.63
N SER A 1002 -124.43 -30.10 13.40
CA SER A 1002 -124.38 -28.64 13.44
C SER A 1002 -122.94 -28.15 13.42
N ILE A 1003 -122.61 -27.26 12.48
CA ILE A 1003 -121.32 -26.58 12.41
C ILE A 1003 -121.52 -25.07 12.53
N SER A 1004 -120.64 -24.38 13.27
CA SER A 1004 -120.69 -22.93 13.41
C SER A 1004 -120.40 -22.25 12.08
N LYS A 1005 -121.18 -21.22 11.73
CA LYS A 1005 -120.95 -20.37 10.54
C LYS A 1005 -119.61 -19.64 10.59
N GLN A 1006 -119.00 -19.52 11.77
CA GLN A 1006 -117.68 -18.90 11.95
C GLN A 1006 -116.52 -19.81 11.51
N VAL A 1007 -116.75 -21.11 11.32
CA VAL A 1007 -115.72 -22.00 10.77
C VAL A 1007 -115.61 -21.74 9.26
N GLU A 1008 -114.43 -21.37 8.82
CA GLU A 1008 -114.17 -21.03 7.42
C GLU A 1008 -114.50 -22.23 6.51
N GLY A 1009 -115.28 -22.00 5.45
CA GLY A 1009 -115.74 -23.04 4.53
C GLY A 1009 -116.95 -23.86 5.00
N ALA A 1010 -117.50 -23.63 6.20
CA ALA A 1010 -118.60 -24.42 6.75
C ALA A 1010 -119.84 -24.51 5.85
N GLN A 1011 -120.21 -23.42 5.16
CA GLN A 1011 -121.34 -23.42 4.24
C GLN A 1011 -121.09 -24.35 3.04
N HIS A 1012 -119.94 -24.20 2.38
CA HIS A 1012 -119.56 -25.05 1.26
C HIS A 1012 -119.42 -26.52 1.67
N PHE A 1013 -118.92 -26.79 2.87
CA PHE A 1013 -118.84 -28.14 3.42
C PHE A 1013 -120.22 -28.77 3.62
N MET A 1014 -121.15 -28.05 4.24
CA MET A 1014 -122.52 -28.51 4.44
C MET A 1014 -123.24 -28.73 3.10
N ASP A 1015 -123.01 -27.84 2.13
CA ASP A 1015 -123.57 -27.97 0.79
C ASP A 1015 -122.97 -29.17 0.04
N ALA A 1016 -121.66 -29.42 0.16
CA ALA A 1016 -121.01 -30.60 -0.41
C ALA A 1016 -121.56 -31.89 0.21
N LEU A 1017 -121.72 -31.95 1.53
CA LEU A 1017 -122.35 -33.08 2.22
C LEU A 1017 -123.81 -33.29 1.78
N HIS A 1018 -124.55 -32.21 1.56
CA HIS A 1018 -125.94 -32.29 1.10
C HIS A 1018 -126.04 -32.75 -0.35
N GLN A 1019 -125.22 -32.19 -1.26
CA GLN A 1019 -125.15 -32.60 -2.66
C GLN A 1019 -124.67 -34.06 -2.79
N PHE A 1020 -123.75 -34.50 -1.94
CA PHE A 1020 -123.31 -35.89 -1.86
C PHE A 1020 -124.34 -36.81 -1.17
N LYS A 1021 -125.48 -36.24 -0.74
CA LYS A 1021 -126.61 -36.92 -0.08
C LYS A 1021 -126.18 -37.65 1.19
N TYR A 1022 -125.20 -37.11 1.90
CA TYR A 1022 -124.77 -37.60 3.21
C TYR A 1022 -125.66 -37.00 4.31
N ILE A 1023 -125.99 -35.71 4.17
CA ILE A 1023 -126.96 -35.00 5.02
C ILE A 1023 -128.21 -34.58 4.24
N GLY A 1024 -129.32 -34.43 4.95
CA GLY A 1024 -130.55 -33.85 4.44
C GLY A 1024 -130.39 -32.36 4.14
N GLN A 1025 -131.49 -31.69 3.80
CA GLN A 1025 -131.49 -30.27 3.46
C GLN A 1025 -130.81 -29.43 4.56
N VAL A 1026 -129.82 -28.63 4.15
CA VAL A 1026 -129.10 -27.72 5.05
C VAL A 1026 -130.07 -26.63 5.51
N LYS A 1027 -130.16 -26.42 6.82
CA LYS A 1027 -131.00 -25.42 7.45
C LYS A 1027 -130.17 -24.55 8.37
N GLU A 1028 -130.39 -23.25 8.29
CA GLU A 1028 -129.79 -22.32 9.23
C GLU A 1028 -130.59 -22.29 10.54
N LYS A 1029 -129.89 -22.41 11.67
CA LYS A 1029 -130.49 -22.31 13.01
C LYS A 1029 -129.57 -21.47 13.91
N GLY A 1030 -129.83 -20.16 13.94
CA GLY A 1030 -128.97 -19.19 14.61
C GLY A 1030 -127.60 -19.08 13.93
N ASP A 1031 -126.53 -19.09 14.73
CA ASP A 1031 -125.13 -19.02 14.26
C ASP A 1031 -124.59 -20.36 13.72
N TYR A 1032 -125.44 -21.38 13.61
CA TYR A 1032 -125.08 -22.72 13.16
C TYR A 1032 -125.81 -23.11 11.88
N LEU A 1033 -125.10 -23.85 11.03
CA LEU A 1033 -125.66 -24.59 9.90
C LEU A 1033 -125.95 -26.01 10.37
N THR A 1034 -127.17 -26.48 10.13
CA THR A 1034 -127.63 -27.78 10.60
C THR A 1034 -128.12 -28.65 9.46
N GLY A 1035 -127.82 -29.95 9.52
CA GLY A 1035 -128.26 -30.93 8.53
C GLY A 1035 -128.38 -32.31 9.15
N LYS A 1036 -129.48 -33.01 8.87
CA LYS A 1036 -129.72 -34.35 9.42
C LYS A 1036 -128.91 -35.38 8.65
N VAL A 1037 -128.01 -36.11 9.31
CA VAL A 1037 -127.28 -37.22 8.71
C VAL A 1037 -128.28 -38.30 8.29
N LEU A 1038 -128.30 -38.62 6.99
CA LEU A 1038 -129.33 -39.48 6.44
C LEU A 1038 -129.09 -40.95 6.84
N LYS A 1039 -130.11 -41.59 7.42
CA LYS A 1039 -130.12 -43.05 7.64
C LYS A 1039 -130.19 -43.75 6.30
N ARG A 1040 -129.19 -44.56 5.95
CA ARG A 1040 -129.22 -45.37 4.73
C ARG A 1040 -129.44 -46.85 5.04
N LYS A 1041 -130.31 -47.47 4.26
CA LYS A 1041 -130.37 -48.93 4.11
C LYS A 1041 -129.09 -49.34 3.35
N PRO A 1042 -128.38 -50.38 3.79
CA PRO A 1042 -127.14 -50.81 3.14
C PRO A 1042 -127.42 -51.21 1.68
N LYS A 1043 -126.54 -50.78 0.79
CA LYS A 1043 -126.26 -51.43 -0.48
C LYS A 1043 -124.76 -51.55 -0.63
#